data_AF-A0A7Y1ZSF2-F1
#
_entry.id   AF-A0A7Y1ZSF2-F1
#
_cell.length_a   1.000
_cell.length_b   1.000
_cell.length_c   1.000
_cell.angle_alpha   90.00
_cell.angle_beta   90.00
_cell.angle_gamma   90.00
#
_symmetry.space_group_name_H-M   'P 1'
#
loop_
_entity.id
_entity.type
_entity.pdbx_description
1 polymer ?
#
loop_
_entity_poly.entity_id
_entity_poly.type
_entity_poly.pdbx_seq_one_letter_code
_entity_poly.pdbx_strand_id
1 'polypeptide(L)'
;LGEWKVLASPQSSPFSDSFNIASPDLGGHVIWSNPYTNGIENLIASDDMRRVRLDAAEATQWVIGFHHQRAALITELHLDRQPSSAGNVMTRFNVSVSTDSPTGPWTSVGQWIVDGDDGGHHGWKLDNPVWARYVRFSNSEVQELGQWYLPKTIKIFEAAPSATYRSILGEWGHYGKAGPFEYNSAKTSIADRTIVDAGDSRSSAKKIKLEVEYADNVSVGKDEDWFEIQIPRGNNRLRLDLNGDPTFRGDVRAQDSDSNEIELVESKDSTPQHRIFEAEVEPGKYYVHVQEPPRSVAFLWDNSGSVASYLATIYQTMSEFGSGVSKSTEYANWLPFGSKKFLLEEWSDEPYVLQEALSNYQRDHSSSNSEEALLIAMREMEGRKGTKAIVMLTDALTFSSHKNTELWQRFDRDRPRVFTLELHSGSPSAQDLMQSWASVDAGYYDYFDTNASLEVGFRRASCHIRRPANYAIEVTARNEAPPADGHLFVAMEDASFDAIEIILDASGSMLQRIEGKRRIAIARDVLTDLVDNTIPDGTPLALRIFGHRTPGECQTDLEVPLGPINKDAVKTRILQTEAKNLAKTPIGASLAQVASDLKTAQGEKLILLITDGEETCDGDPAAAIDALKEQGLDIRVNIVGFAIDDQQLKNEFTRWANAGGGRYFDAANETDLASSIIQALLPKYQVLDDTDSIVAEGTVGSDSLSLAPGTYTVKVLTSPAQILPSVGIVSDNTTTLNVQPDR
;
A
#
# COMPACT_ATOMS: atom_id res chain seq x y z
N LEU A 1 1.23 -56.63 -2.64
CA LEU A 1 -0.07 -56.76 -3.33
C LEU A 1 -0.06 -55.74 -4.46
N GLY A 2 -0.28 -56.14 -5.71
CA GLY A 2 -0.28 -55.22 -6.84
C GLY A 2 -1.62 -54.50 -6.98
N GLU A 3 -1.58 -53.25 -7.41
CA GLU A 3 -2.77 -52.47 -7.78
C GLU A 3 -3.23 -52.88 -9.20
N TRP A 4 -4.53 -53.11 -9.37
CA TRP A 4 -5.13 -53.37 -10.68
C TRP A 4 -5.97 -52.17 -11.07
N LYS A 5 -5.55 -51.43 -12.10
CA LYS A 5 -6.30 -50.29 -12.64
C LYS A 5 -7.02 -50.68 -13.92
N VAL A 6 -8.27 -50.28 -14.05
CA VAL A 6 -9.05 -50.42 -15.29
C VAL A 6 -9.01 -49.09 -16.02
N LEU A 7 -8.32 -49.05 -17.16
CA LEU A 7 -8.21 -47.86 -18.00
C LEU A 7 -9.18 -47.99 -19.17
N ALA A 8 -10.09 -47.02 -19.31
CA ALA A 8 -10.94 -46.93 -20.49
C ALA A 8 -10.12 -46.51 -21.72
N SER A 9 -10.53 -46.93 -22.92
CA SER A 9 -9.93 -46.41 -24.16
C SER A 9 -10.21 -44.89 -24.24
N PRO A 10 -9.25 -44.06 -24.67
CA PRO A 10 -9.42 -42.60 -24.73
C PRO A 10 -10.63 -42.13 -25.54
N GLN A 11 -11.15 -42.95 -26.46
CA GLN A 11 -12.31 -42.65 -27.31
C GLN A 11 -13.64 -43.17 -26.75
N SER A 12 -13.60 -44.00 -25.72
CA SER A 12 -14.79 -44.49 -25.01
C SER A 12 -14.77 -43.90 -23.61
N SER A 13 -15.30 -42.68 -23.43
CA SER A 13 -15.61 -42.24 -22.07
C SER A 13 -16.85 -43.01 -21.62
N PRO A 14 -16.77 -43.92 -20.63
CA PRO A 14 -17.95 -44.59 -20.11
C PRO A 14 -18.84 -43.63 -19.29
N PHE A 15 -18.37 -42.40 -19.06
CA PHE A 15 -19.04 -41.36 -18.30
C PHE A 15 -19.39 -40.19 -19.23
N SER A 16 -20.68 -39.87 -19.34
CA SER A 16 -21.20 -38.74 -20.12
C SER A 16 -21.37 -37.47 -19.30
N ASP A 17 -21.37 -37.60 -17.97
CA ASP A 17 -21.82 -36.56 -17.06
C ASP A 17 -20.63 -35.84 -16.40
N SER A 18 -20.87 -34.62 -15.91
CA SER A 18 -19.92 -33.89 -15.08
C SER A 18 -19.84 -34.50 -13.68
N PHE A 19 -18.67 -34.43 -13.05
CA PHE A 19 -18.44 -34.91 -11.69
C PHE A 19 -18.44 -33.76 -10.70
N ASN A 20 -19.08 -33.95 -9.54
CA ASN A 20 -18.88 -33.07 -8.38
C ASN A 20 -17.52 -33.36 -7.75
N ILE A 21 -16.47 -32.69 -8.25
CA ILE A 21 -15.09 -32.88 -7.81
C ILE A 21 -14.80 -32.33 -6.41
N ALA A 22 -15.71 -31.55 -5.84
CA ALA A 22 -15.64 -31.20 -4.41
C ALA A 22 -16.04 -32.36 -3.49
N SER A 23 -16.62 -33.45 -4.01
CA SER A 23 -17.01 -34.59 -3.18
C SER A 23 -15.79 -35.25 -2.50
N PRO A 24 -15.82 -35.49 -1.18
CA PRO A 24 -14.77 -36.24 -0.47
C PRO A 24 -14.52 -37.63 -1.03
N ASP A 25 -15.56 -38.32 -1.50
CA ASP A 25 -15.44 -39.65 -2.14
C ASP A 25 -14.62 -39.61 -3.43
N LEU A 26 -14.47 -38.43 -4.03
CA LEU A 26 -13.70 -38.17 -5.23
C LEU A 26 -12.41 -37.39 -4.93
N GLY A 27 -12.01 -37.24 -3.66
CA GLY A 27 -10.80 -36.53 -3.24
C GLY A 27 -10.95 -35.01 -3.08
N GLY A 28 -12.18 -34.49 -3.05
CA GLY A 28 -12.43 -33.10 -2.69
C GLY A 28 -12.29 -32.88 -1.18
N HIS A 29 -11.65 -31.78 -0.79
CA HIS A 29 -11.41 -31.47 0.63
C HIS A 29 -11.36 -29.96 0.87
N VAL A 30 -11.75 -29.54 2.08
CA VAL A 30 -11.52 -28.16 2.53
C VAL A 30 -10.10 -28.08 3.07
N ILE A 31 -9.28 -27.24 2.44
CA ILE A 31 -7.87 -27.07 2.82
C ILE A 31 -7.77 -26.24 4.10
N TRP A 32 -8.44 -25.09 4.11
CA TRP A 32 -8.44 -24.18 5.25
C TRP A 32 -9.61 -23.21 5.22
N SER A 33 -9.87 -22.59 6.37
CA SER A 33 -10.84 -21.51 6.53
C SER A 33 -10.36 -20.43 7.49
N ASN A 34 -10.84 -19.20 7.30
CA ASN A 34 -10.74 -18.11 8.26
C ASN A 34 -12.14 -17.52 8.54
N PRO A 35 -12.63 -17.52 9.79
CA PRO A 35 -12.06 -18.23 10.94
C PRO A 35 -12.12 -19.76 10.77
N TYR A 36 -11.27 -20.48 11.51
CA TYR A 36 -11.41 -21.93 11.62
C TYR A 36 -12.73 -22.29 12.31
N THR A 37 -13.45 -23.28 11.76
CA THR A 37 -14.69 -23.79 12.35
C THR A 37 -14.66 -25.31 12.36
N ASN A 38 -15.01 -25.92 13.50
CA ASN A 38 -15.22 -27.36 13.58
C ASN A 38 -16.31 -27.82 12.60
N GLY A 39 -16.04 -28.87 11.82
CA GLY A 39 -17.01 -29.40 10.87
C GLY A 39 -17.03 -28.70 9.52
N ILE A 40 -16.08 -27.80 9.23
CA ILE A 40 -15.98 -27.06 7.95
C ILE A 40 -15.86 -28.01 6.76
N GLU A 41 -15.20 -29.15 6.93
CA GLU A 41 -15.05 -30.21 5.93
C GLU A 41 -16.40 -30.76 5.44
N ASN A 42 -17.45 -30.64 6.25
CA ASN A 42 -18.76 -31.14 5.87
C ASN A 42 -19.47 -30.21 4.87
N LEU A 43 -18.94 -29.01 4.59
CA LEU A 43 -19.44 -28.12 3.53
C LEU A 43 -19.51 -28.78 2.16
N ILE A 44 -18.74 -29.84 1.95
CA ILE A 44 -18.68 -30.58 0.70
C ILE A 44 -19.16 -32.03 0.84
N ALA A 45 -19.51 -32.45 2.07
CA ALA A 45 -19.77 -33.85 2.43
C ALA A 45 -21.22 -34.14 2.84
N SER A 46 -21.91 -33.23 3.56
CA SER A 46 -23.28 -33.47 4.06
C SER A 46 -24.13 -32.19 4.07
N ASP A 47 -25.46 -32.32 4.02
CA ASP A 47 -26.43 -31.20 4.02
C ASP A 47 -26.81 -30.69 5.43
N ASP A 48 -26.00 -30.98 6.45
CA ASP A 48 -26.34 -30.67 7.85
C ASP A 48 -26.34 -29.16 8.17
N MET A 49 -27.17 -28.76 9.14
CA MET A 49 -27.21 -27.37 9.64
C MET A 49 -25.96 -27.01 10.45
N ARG A 50 -25.28 -25.90 10.10
CA ARG A 50 -24.03 -25.48 10.74
C ARG A 50 -23.98 -24.00 11.05
N ARG A 51 -23.34 -23.68 12.18
CA ARG A 51 -23.14 -22.32 12.66
C ARG A 51 -21.66 -22.03 12.80
N VAL A 52 -21.26 -20.84 12.36
CA VAL A 52 -19.98 -20.21 12.63
C VAL A 52 -20.24 -19.06 13.57
N ARG A 53 -19.44 -18.97 14.63
CA ARG A 53 -19.39 -17.77 15.45
C ARG A 53 -18.39 -16.80 14.81
N LEU A 54 -18.86 -15.64 14.38
CA LEU A 54 -17.99 -14.55 13.96
C LEU A 54 -17.74 -13.64 15.15
N ASP A 55 -16.54 -13.76 15.71
CA ASP A 55 -16.07 -13.00 16.87
C ASP A 55 -15.25 -11.75 16.46
N ALA A 56 -15.03 -11.55 15.16
CA ALA A 56 -14.35 -10.38 14.59
C ALA A 56 -15.02 -9.94 13.27
N ALA A 57 -14.91 -8.65 12.93
CA ALA A 57 -15.38 -8.05 11.67
C ALA A 57 -14.47 -8.42 10.47
N GLU A 58 -13.97 -9.66 10.42
CA GLU A 58 -13.12 -10.16 9.34
C GLU A 58 -13.93 -10.94 8.31
N ALA A 59 -13.53 -10.84 7.04
CA ALA A 59 -14.16 -11.58 5.95
C ALA A 59 -14.02 -13.10 6.18
N THR A 60 -15.15 -13.81 6.17
CA THR A 60 -15.14 -15.28 6.17
C THR A 60 -14.62 -15.79 4.84
N GLN A 61 -13.66 -16.72 4.87
CA GLN A 61 -13.14 -17.37 3.68
C GLN A 61 -12.87 -18.86 3.91
N TRP A 62 -12.99 -19.65 2.86
CA TRP A 62 -12.57 -21.05 2.84
C TRP A 62 -12.07 -21.44 1.45
N VAL A 63 -11.13 -22.39 1.42
CA VAL A 63 -10.49 -22.88 0.20
C VAL A 63 -10.76 -24.37 0.06
N ILE A 64 -11.24 -24.76 -1.12
CA ILE A 64 -11.51 -26.15 -1.49
C ILE A 64 -10.47 -26.60 -2.50
N GLY A 65 -9.86 -27.76 -2.25
CA GLY A 65 -8.99 -28.49 -3.16
C GLY A 65 -9.68 -29.74 -3.71
N PHE A 66 -9.10 -30.32 -4.75
CA PHE A 66 -9.63 -31.49 -5.45
C PHE A 66 -8.64 -32.66 -5.44
N HIS A 67 -9.06 -33.77 -6.04
CA HIS A 67 -8.29 -35.01 -6.18
C HIS A 67 -6.81 -34.79 -6.53
N HIS A 68 -5.92 -35.15 -5.61
CA HIS A 68 -4.47 -34.99 -5.72
C HIS A 68 -4.01 -33.59 -6.10
N GLN A 69 -4.85 -32.61 -5.79
CA GLN A 69 -4.71 -31.21 -6.13
C GLN A 69 -4.45 -31.04 -7.61
N ARG A 70 -5.21 -31.73 -8.46
CA ARG A 70 -5.14 -31.54 -9.92
C ARG A 70 -5.99 -30.34 -10.30
N ALA A 71 -5.53 -29.57 -11.29
CA ALA A 71 -6.32 -28.49 -11.83
C ALA A 71 -7.42 -29.05 -12.76
N ALA A 72 -8.67 -28.69 -12.47
CA ALA A 72 -9.86 -29.06 -13.22
C ALA A 72 -10.40 -27.86 -14.02
N LEU A 73 -11.09 -28.12 -15.11
CA LEU A 73 -11.82 -27.08 -15.84
C LEU A 73 -13.23 -26.97 -15.25
N ILE A 74 -13.46 -26.02 -14.35
CA ILE A 74 -14.74 -25.82 -13.65
C ILE A 74 -15.75 -25.18 -14.60
N THR A 75 -16.97 -25.74 -14.62
CA THR A 75 -18.08 -25.22 -15.43
C THR A 75 -19.26 -24.73 -14.60
N GLU A 76 -19.45 -25.28 -13.40
CA GLU A 76 -20.65 -25.03 -12.61
C GLU A 76 -20.37 -25.18 -11.11
N LEU A 77 -21.01 -24.30 -10.31
CA LEU A 77 -20.95 -24.28 -8.85
C LEU A 77 -22.37 -24.38 -8.30
N HIS A 78 -22.62 -25.28 -7.35
CA HIS A 78 -23.90 -25.34 -6.65
C HIS A 78 -23.72 -25.09 -5.16
N LEU A 79 -24.68 -24.39 -4.57
CA LEU A 79 -24.69 -24.04 -3.16
C LEU A 79 -26.11 -24.20 -2.63
N ASP A 80 -26.25 -25.05 -1.61
CA ASP A 80 -27.50 -25.25 -0.89
C ASP A 80 -27.46 -24.41 0.39
N ARG A 81 -28.38 -23.45 0.53
CA ARG A 81 -28.37 -22.47 1.64
C ARG A 81 -29.21 -22.97 2.84
N GLN A 82 -28.92 -22.46 4.03
CA GLN A 82 -29.90 -22.52 5.13
C GLN A 82 -31.11 -21.62 4.85
N PRO A 83 -32.33 -21.98 5.28
CA PRO A 83 -33.48 -21.09 5.16
C PRO A 83 -33.26 -19.82 5.99
N SER A 84 -33.81 -18.68 5.56
CA SER A 84 -33.66 -17.40 6.28
C SER A 84 -34.24 -17.46 7.72
N SER A 85 -35.18 -18.39 7.96
CA SER A 85 -35.73 -18.66 9.30
C SER A 85 -34.73 -19.29 10.28
N ALA A 86 -33.58 -19.79 9.82
CA ALA A 86 -32.55 -20.36 10.68
C ALA A 86 -31.82 -19.28 11.51
N GLY A 87 -31.72 -18.05 10.99
CA GLY A 87 -30.99 -16.92 11.58
C GLY A 87 -30.19 -16.16 10.52
N ASN A 88 -29.03 -15.61 10.91
CA ASN A 88 -28.16 -14.88 9.99
C ASN A 88 -27.51 -15.85 8.99
N VAL A 89 -27.81 -15.70 7.71
CA VAL A 89 -27.32 -16.57 6.62
C VAL A 89 -26.51 -15.74 5.63
N MET A 90 -25.44 -16.31 5.07
CA MET A 90 -24.64 -15.65 4.04
C MET A 90 -25.33 -15.75 2.67
N THR A 91 -25.40 -14.63 1.95
CA THR A 91 -26.05 -14.55 0.62
C THR A 91 -25.13 -14.08 -0.50
N ARG A 92 -23.95 -13.53 -0.17
CA ARG A 92 -22.99 -13.02 -1.17
C ARG A 92 -21.63 -13.66 -0.97
N PHE A 93 -21.08 -14.20 -2.06
CA PHE A 93 -19.79 -14.88 -2.07
C PHE A 93 -18.95 -14.40 -3.25
N ASN A 94 -17.79 -13.83 -2.98
CA ASN A 94 -16.76 -13.64 -3.99
C ASN A 94 -16.06 -14.99 -4.22
N VAL A 95 -16.15 -15.48 -5.44
CA VAL A 95 -15.49 -16.71 -5.88
C VAL A 95 -14.23 -16.36 -6.64
N SER A 96 -13.13 -16.99 -6.25
CA SER A 96 -11.82 -16.85 -6.91
C SER A 96 -11.13 -18.20 -7.00
N VAL A 97 -10.23 -18.34 -7.96
CA VAL A 97 -9.53 -19.61 -8.24
C VAL A 97 -8.03 -19.42 -8.28
N SER A 98 -7.30 -20.49 -8.03
CA SER A 98 -5.86 -20.56 -8.25
C SER A 98 -5.48 -21.88 -8.91
N THR A 99 -4.55 -21.85 -9.84
CA THR A 99 -3.92 -23.04 -10.43
C THR A 99 -2.60 -23.43 -9.75
N ASP A 100 -2.10 -22.58 -8.86
CA ASP A 100 -0.73 -22.61 -8.35
C ASP A 100 -0.65 -23.12 -6.92
N SER A 101 -1.19 -22.36 -5.96
CA SER A 101 -1.10 -22.65 -4.53
C SER A 101 -2.42 -22.38 -3.80
N PRO A 102 -2.71 -23.11 -2.71
CA PRO A 102 -3.90 -22.90 -1.87
C PRO A 102 -3.90 -21.55 -1.13
N THR A 103 -2.83 -20.75 -1.22
CA THR A 103 -2.80 -19.36 -0.71
C THR A 103 -2.87 -18.32 -1.83
N GLY A 104 -2.92 -18.76 -3.09
CA GLY A 104 -2.98 -17.89 -4.27
C GLY A 104 -1.75 -18.04 -5.18
N PRO A 105 -1.54 -17.15 -6.17
CA PRO A 105 -2.36 -15.97 -6.49
C PRO A 105 -3.81 -16.34 -6.83
N TRP A 106 -4.72 -15.41 -6.56
CA TRP A 106 -6.16 -15.61 -6.77
C TRP A 106 -6.65 -14.83 -7.98
N THR A 107 -7.26 -15.51 -8.94
CA THR A 107 -7.99 -14.89 -10.04
C THR A 107 -9.47 -14.82 -9.69
N SER A 108 -10.08 -13.64 -9.77
CA SER A 108 -11.51 -13.48 -9.52
C SER A 108 -12.34 -14.16 -10.62
N VAL A 109 -13.30 -14.99 -10.23
CA VAL A 109 -14.32 -15.56 -11.13
C VAL A 109 -15.55 -14.65 -11.16
N GLY A 110 -15.90 -14.08 -10.01
CA GLY A 110 -17.01 -13.13 -9.88
C GLY A 110 -17.67 -13.18 -8.51
N GLN A 111 -18.71 -12.37 -8.34
CA GLN A 111 -19.54 -12.36 -7.15
C GLN A 111 -20.81 -13.19 -7.38
N TRP A 112 -21.06 -14.14 -6.49
CA TRP A 112 -22.24 -14.97 -6.50
C TRP A 112 -23.24 -14.50 -5.44
N ILE A 113 -24.42 -14.08 -5.90
CA ILE A 113 -25.53 -13.68 -5.05
C ILE A 113 -26.56 -14.81 -5.02
N VAL A 114 -26.89 -15.25 -3.82
CA VAL A 114 -27.78 -16.38 -3.53
C VAL A 114 -29.02 -15.84 -2.81
N ASP A 115 -29.94 -15.29 -3.60
CA ASP A 115 -31.18 -14.65 -3.11
C ASP A 115 -32.35 -15.65 -2.94
N GLY A 116 -33.25 -15.38 -1.99
CA GLY A 116 -34.46 -16.17 -1.70
C GLY A 116 -34.64 -16.46 -0.21
N ASP A 117 -35.78 -17.02 0.22
CA ASP A 117 -36.09 -17.30 1.64
C ASP A 117 -36.20 -18.79 2.02
N ASP A 118 -36.30 -19.68 1.03
CA ASP A 118 -36.71 -21.07 1.18
C ASP A 118 -35.56 -22.07 1.45
N GLY A 119 -34.31 -21.62 1.55
CA GLY A 119 -33.15 -22.50 1.78
C GLY A 119 -32.95 -23.53 0.65
N GLY A 120 -33.28 -23.11 -0.58
CA GLY A 120 -33.27 -23.93 -1.79
C GLY A 120 -31.88 -24.14 -2.41
N HIS A 121 -31.90 -24.86 -3.52
CA HIS A 121 -30.74 -25.17 -4.34
C HIS A 121 -30.42 -24.02 -5.29
N HIS A 122 -29.18 -23.54 -5.27
CA HIS A 122 -28.74 -22.46 -6.15
C HIS A 122 -27.55 -22.92 -6.99
N GLY A 123 -27.74 -22.97 -8.30
CA GLY A 123 -26.69 -23.28 -9.27
C GLY A 123 -26.20 -22.04 -9.98
N TRP A 124 -24.88 -21.92 -10.13
CA TRP A 124 -24.22 -20.92 -10.96
C TRP A 124 -23.40 -21.61 -12.05
N LYS A 125 -23.92 -21.58 -13.27
CA LYS A 125 -23.21 -22.00 -14.47
C LYS A 125 -22.31 -20.86 -14.95
N LEU A 126 -21.03 -21.14 -15.12
CA LEU A 126 -20.06 -20.15 -15.58
C LEU A 126 -20.19 -19.93 -17.08
N ASP A 127 -20.18 -18.66 -17.51
CA ASP A 127 -20.22 -18.29 -18.94
C ASP A 127 -18.97 -18.83 -19.67
N ASN A 128 -17.82 -18.76 -19.00
CA ASN A 128 -16.56 -19.30 -19.47
C ASN A 128 -16.03 -20.30 -18.44
N PRO A 129 -15.82 -21.57 -18.83
CA PRO A 129 -15.17 -22.54 -17.94
C PRO A 129 -13.79 -22.06 -17.53
N VAL A 130 -13.42 -22.29 -16.27
CA VAL A 130 -12.19 -21.76 -15.67
C VAL A 130 -11.32 -22.88 -15.10
N TRP A 131 -10.02 -22.83 -15.36
CA TRP A 131 -9.08 -23.77 -14.75
C TRP A 131 -8.85 -23.42 -13.29
N ALA A 132 -8.98 -24.42 -12.41
CA ALA A 132 -8.77 -24.23 -10.98
C ALA A 132 -8.22 -25.51 -10.35
N ARG A 133 -7.17 -25.35 -9.56
CA ARG A 133 -6.69 -26.34 -8.59
C ARG A 133 -7.32 -26.13 -7.22
N TYR A 134 -7.58 -24.85 -6.90
CA TYR A 134 -8.18 -24.40 -5.66
C TYR A 134 -9.29 -23.41 -5.96
N VAL A 135 -10.39 -23.49 -5.22
CA VAL A 135 -11.49 -22.53 -5.28
C VAL A 135 -11.65 -21.90 -3.90
N ARG A 136 -11.54 -20.58 -3.85
CA ARG A 136 -11.76 -19.77 -2.66
C ARG A 136 -13.11 -19.08 -2.74
N PHE A 137 -13.89 -19.27 -1.69
CA PHE A 137 -15.10 -18.51 -1.42
C PHE A 137 -14.76 -17.52 -0.30
N SER A 138 -15.09 -16.26 -0.51
CA SER A 138 -14.93 -15.21 0.49
C SER A 138 -16.18 -14.32 0.54
N ASN A 139 -16.50 -13.74 1.68
CA ASN A 139 -17.60 -12.77 1.76
C ASN A 139 -17.04 -11.34 1.73
N SER A 140 -17.67 -10.45 0.94
CA SER A 140 -17.31 -9.04 0.82
C SER A 140 -17.96 -8.14 1.89
N GLU A 141 -18.99 -8.62 2.59
CA GLU A 141 -19.71 -7.80 3.57
C GLU A 141 -19.08 -7.90 4.96
N VAL A 142 -18.95 -6.74 5.62
CA VAL A 142 -18.62 -6.68 7.05
C VAL A 142 -19.78 -7.29 7.80
N GLN A 143 -19.59 -8.51 8.33
CA GLN A 143 -20.63 -9.21 9.06
C GLN A 143 -20.74 -8.63 10.47
N GLU A 144 -21.98 -8.37 10.91
CA GLU A 144 -22.23 -8.05 12.32
C GLU A 144 -21.74 -9.20 13.21
N LEU A 145 -21.14 -8.86 14.35
CA LEU A 145 -20.70 -9.84 15.34
C LEU A 145 -21.88 -10.73 15.75
N GLY A 146 -21.71 -12.04 15.67
CA GLY A 146 -22.81 -12.94 15.93
C GLY A 146 -22.64 -14.36 15.40
N GLN A 147 -23.70 -15.14 15.53
CA GLN A 147 -23.79 -16.50 15.00
C GLN A 147 -24.33 -16.43 13.57
N TRP A 148 -23.53 -16.88 12.61
CA TRP A 148 -23.89 -16.95 11.21
C TRP A 148 -23.96 -18.41 10.76
N TYR A 149 -24.88 -18.71 9.87
CA TYR A 149 -24.99 -20.03 9.28
C TYR A 149 -24.21 -20.08 7.97
N LEU A 150 -23.37 -21.11 7.87
CA LEU A 150 -22.72 -21.48 6.62
C LEU A 150 -23.72 -22.15 5.66
N PRO A 151 -23.39 -22.22 4.36
CA PRO A 151 -24.10 -23.09 3.42
C PRO A 151 -24.22 -24.53 3.95
N LYS A 152 -25.30 -25.22 3.57
CA LYS A 152 -25.49 -26.66 3.83
C LYS A 152 -24.41 -27.43 3.08
N THR A 153 -24.39 -27.27 1.76
CA THR A 153 -23.39 -27.87 0.87
C THR A 153 -22.93 -26.94 -0.22
N ILE A 154 -21.73 -27.20 -0.70
CA ILE A 154 -21.09 -26.64 -1.89
C ILE A 154 -20.70 -27.81 -2.77
N LYS A 155 -21.07 -27.74 -4.05
CA LYS A 155 -20.71 -28.73 -5.08
C LYS A 155 -20.02 -27.98 -6.21
N ILE A 156 -18.97 -28.57 -6.76
CA ILE A 156 -18.15 -27.97 -7.81
C ILE A 156 -18.03 -28.98 -8.93
N PHE A 157 -18.48 -28.61 -10.12
CA PHE A 157 -18.51 -29.49 -11.28
C PHE A 157 -17.44 -29.13 -12.29
N GLU A 158 -16.65 -30.13 -12.65
CA GLU A 158 -15.76 -30.02 -13.81
C GLU A 158 -16.51 -30.22 -15.13
N ALA A 159 -15.91 -29.79 -16.23
CA ALA A 159 -16.38 -30.05 -17.58
C ALA A 159 -16.56 -31.56 -17.80
N ALA A 160 -17.64 -31.94 -18.49
CA ALA A 160 -17.86 -33.33 -18.87
C ALA A 160 -16.68 -33.83 -19.75
N PRO A 161 -16.21 -35.08 -19.57
CA PRO A 161 -15.17 -35.66 -20.40
C PRO A 161 -15.52 -35.57 -21.90
N SER A 162 -14.55 -35.16 -22.72
CA SER A 162 -14.72 -34.94 -24.16
C SER A 162 -13.43 -35.21 -24.94
N ALA A 163 -13.42 -34.95 -26.25
CA ALA A 163 -12.21 -35.05 -27.06
C ALA A 163 -11.11 -34.06 -26.65
N THR A 164 -11.48 -32.94 -26.03
CA THR A 164 -10.56 -31.84 -25.65
C THR A 164 -10.35 -31.72 -24.13
N TYR A 165 -11.15 -32.41 -23.33
CA TYR A 165 -11.04 -32.42 -21.87
C TYR A 165 -11.11 -33.84 -21.31
N ARG A 166 -10.18 -34.16 -20.42
CA ARG A 166 -10.16 -35.41 -19.67
C ARG A 166 -10.33 -35.06 -18.18
N SER A 167 -11.16 -35.81 -17.46
CA SER A 167 -11.43 -35.55 -16.05
C SER A 167 -10.15 -35.62 -15.19
N ILE A 168 -10.11 -34.84 -14.12
CA ILE A 168 -9.05 -34.93 -13.10
C ILE A 168 -9.03 -36.28 -12.37
N LEU A 169 -10.15 -37.01 -12.39
CA LEU A 169 -10.32 -38.33 -11.78
C LEU A 169 -9.73 -39.46 -12.64
N GLY A 170 -9.23 -39.14 -13.83
CA GLY A 170 -8.50 -40.08 -14.68
C GLY A 170 -7.14 -40.48 -14.09
N GLU A 171 -6.48 -41.44 -14.76
CA GLU A 171 -5.13 -41.85 -14.40
C GLU A 171 -4.08 -40.87 -14.95
N TRP A 172 -3.54 -40.04 -14.06
CA TRP A 172 -2.49 -39.05 -14.39
C TRP A 172 -1.17 -39.31 -13.65
N GLY A 173 -0.95 -40.56 -13.23
CA GLY A 173 0.13 -40.96 -12.35
C GLY A 173 -0.31 -41.04 -10.88
N HIS A 174 0.55 -41.64 -10.07
CA HIS A 174 0.25 -41.97 -8.69
C HIS A 174 0.48 -40.77 -7.77
N TYR A 175 -0.56 -40.32 -7.07
CA TYR A 175 -0.52 -39.25 -6.05
C TYR A 175 0.16 -37.94 -6.49
N GLY A 176 0.11 -37.65 -7.80
CA GLY A 176 0.71 -36.48 -8.40
C GLY A 176 -0.31 -35.43 -8.81
N LYS A 177 0.15 -34.17 -8.78
CA LYS A 177 -0.62 -32.97 -9.16
C LYS A 177 -0.80 -32.79 -10.67
N ALA A 178 0.00 -33.48 -11.48
CA ALA A 178 -0.12 -33.43 -12.93
C ALA A 178 -1.48 -33.98 -13.33
N GLY A 179 -2.15 -33.29 -14.25
CA GLY A 179 -3.49 -33.63 -14.69
C GLY A 179 -3.83 -33.05 -16.05
N PRO A 180 -5.13 -32.83 -16.32
CA PRO A 180 -5.58 -32.35 -17.63
C PRO A 180 -5.11 -30.93 -17.93
N PHE A 181 -4.86 -30.10 -16.92
CA PHE A 181 -4.28 -28.77 -17.11
C PHE A 181 -2.87 -28.85 -17.70
N GLU A 182 -1.95 -29.58 -17.08
CA GLU A 182 -0.57 -29.76 -17.56
C GLU A 182 -0.52 -30.44 -18.93
N TYR A 183 -1.42 -31.39 -19.17
CA TYR A 183 -1.50 -32.07 -20.48
C TYR A 183 -1.92 -31.12 -21.61
N ASN A 184 -2.82 -30.18 -21.33
CA ASN A 184 -3.34 -29.24 -22.33
C ASN A 184 -2.53 -27.94 -22.41
N SER A 185 -1.79 -27.59 -21.36
CA SER A 185 -0.92 -26.41 -21.37
C SER A 185 0.36 -26.75 -22.13
N ALA A 186 0.53 -26.17 -23.31
CA ALA A 186 1.74 -26.29 -24.13
C ALA A 186 2.98 -25.62 -23.50
N LYS A 187 3.02 -25.42 -22.17
CA LYS A 187 4.13 -24.80 -21.47
C LYS A 187 5.32 -25.77 -21.51
N THR A 188 6.24 -25.51 -22.43
CA THR A 188 7.58 -26.12 -22.39
C THR A 188 8.25 -25.66 -21.10
N SER A 189 8.65 -26.60 -20.24
CA SER A 189 9.39 -26.31 -19.01
C SER A 189 10.59 -25.43 -19.35
N ILE A 190 10.93 -24.48 -18.48
CA ILE A 190 12.13 -23.65 -18.66
C ILE A 190 13.37 -24.55 -18.74
N ALA A 191 13.38 -25.68 -18.01
CA ALA A 191 14.43 -26.68 -18.08
C ALA A 191 14.64 -27.31 -19.46
N ASP A 192 13.60 -27.32 -20.31
CA ASP A 192 13.65 -27.90 -21.66
C ASP A 192 14.03 -26.85 -22.72
N ARG A 193 14.21 -25.58 -22.33
CA ARG A 193 14.62 -24.49 -23.22
C ARG A 193 16.13 -24.45 -23.36
N THR A 194 16.61 -23.82 -24.44
CA THR A 194 18.05 -23.57 -24.60
C THR A 194 18.51 -22.53 -23.58
N ILE A 195 19.24 -22.98 -22.57
CA ILE A 195 19.87 -22.12 -21.56
C ILE A 195 20.96 -21.28 -22.22
N VAL A 196 20.99 -19.99 -21.89
CA VAL A 196 22.01 -19.05 -22.35
C VAL A 196 22.66 -18.41 -21.13
N ASP A 197 23.65 -19.13 -20.58
CA ASP A 197 24.45 -18.72 -19.41
C ASP A 197 24.76 -17.22 -19.42
N ALA A 198 24.29 -16.55 -18.37
CA ALA A 198 24.43 -15.11 -18.18
C ALA A 198 25.83 -14.71 -17.69
N GLY A 199 26.61 -15.67 -17.19
CA GLY A 199 27.95 -15.51 -16.66
C GLY A 199 27.99 -15.07 -15.20
N ASP A 200 28.88 -15.70 -14.44
CA ASP A 200 29.03 -15.57 -12.97
C ASP A 200 29.62 -14.26 -12.44
N SER A 201 29.78 -13.25 -13.29
CA SER A 201 30.37 -11.98 -12.87
C SER A 201 29.91 -10.84 -13.75
N ARG A 202 29.94 -9.64 -13.18
CA ARG A 202 29.68 -8.41 -13.94
C ARG A 202 30.58 -8.26 -15.17
N SER A 203 31.82 -8.76 -15.12
CA SER A 203 32.75 -8.69 -16.25
C SER A 203 32.44 -9.67 -17.39
N SER A 204 31.77 -10.77 -17.07
CA SER A 204 31.29 -11.79 -18.01
C SER A 204 29.81 -11.62 -18.37
N ALA A 205 29.18 -10.54 -17.92
CA ALA A 205 27.74 -10.33 -18.01
C ALA A 205 27.22 -10.47 -19.45
N LYS A 206 26.14 -11.23 -19.58
CA LYS A 206 25.48 -11.47 -20.86
C LYS A 206 24.69 -10.26 -21.31
N LYS A 207 25.02 -9.78 -22.50
CA LYS A 207 24.24 -8.74 -23.17
C LYS A 207 22.93 -9.30 -23.67
N ILE A 208 21.81 -8.77 -23.17
CA ILE A 208 20.47 -9.16 -23.57
C ILE A 208 19.73 -8.01 -24.25
N LYS A 209 18.75 -8.37 -25.08
CA LYS A 209 17.85 -7.41 -25.73
C LYS A 209 16.61 -7.21 -24.86
N LEU A 210 16.06 -6.01 -24.91
CA LEU A 210 14.76 -5.73 -24.30
C LEU A 210 13.65 -6.50 -25.04
N GLU A 211 12.55 -6.78 -24.33
CA GLU A 211 11.35 -7.47 -24.86
C GLU A 211 11.66 -8.86 -25.45
N VAL A 212 12.70 -9.51 -24.94
CA VAL A 212 13.08 -10.88 -25.28
C VAL A 212 13.27 -11.65 -23.99
N GLU A 213 12.64 -12.82 -23.91
CA GLU A 213 12.76 -13.73 -22.78
C GLU A 213 14.02 -14.60 -22.92
N TYR A 214 14.80 -14.69 -21.84
CA TYR A 214 16.01 -15.51 -21.72
C TYR A 214 15.84 -16.52 -20.58
N ALA A 215 16.07 -17.79 -20.86
CA ALA A 215 16.01 -18.86 -19.86
C ALA A 215 17.40 -19.14 -19.27
N ASP A 216 17.48 -19.23 -17.95
CA ASP A 216 18.67 -19.62 -17.21
C ASP A 216 18.35 -20.34 -15.89
N ASN A 217 19.37 -20.57 -15.07
CA ASN A 217 19.24 -21.20 -13.77
C ASN A 217 20.28 -20.65 -12.80
N VAL A 218 19.89 -20.40 -11.55
CA VAL A 218 20.84 -20.06 -10.49
C VAL A 218 21.00 -21.21 -9.51
N SER A 219 22.19 -21.32 -8.93
CA SER A 219 22.49 -22.33 -7.91
C SER A 219 23.39 -21.75 -6.84
N VAL A 220 22.92 -21.75 -5.59
CA VAL A 220 23.62 -21.11 -4.47
C VAL A 220 25.08 -21.59 -4.37
N GLY A 221 26.01 -20.62 -4.40
CA GLY A 221 27.45 -20.86 -4.32
C GLY A 221 28.06 -21.60 -5.51
N LYS A 222 27.34 -21.72 -6.63
CA LYS A 222 27.80 -22.43 -7.83
C LYS A 222 27.60 -21.65 -9.12
N ASP A 223 26.46 -20.97 -9.26
CA ASP A 223 26.00 -20.36 -10.52
C ASP A 223 25.24 -19.07 -10.17
N GLU A 224 25.76 -17.94 -10.67
CA GLU A 224 25.18 -16.61 -10.51
C GLU A 224 25.02 -15.96 -11.89
N ASP A 225 23.96 -15.19 -12.09
CA ASP A 225 23.63 -14.68 -13.41
C ASP A 225 23.77 -13.17 -13.48
N TRP A 226 24.60 -12.68 -14.39
CA TRP A 226 24.77 -11.25 -14.65
C TRP A 226 24.32 -10.86 -16.05
N PHE A 227 23.33 -9.98 -16.17
CA PHE A 227 22.86 -9.46 -17.45
C PHE A 227 23.30 -8.01 -17.65
N GLU A 228 23.89 -7.69 -18.81
CA GLU A 228 24.10 -6.31 -19.26
C GLU A 228 22.89 -5.87 -20.09
N ILE A 229 22.23 -4.80 -19.66
CA ILE A 229 21.08 -4.20 -20.36
C ILE A 229 21.40 -2.76 -20.77
N GLN A 230 20.82 -2.35 -21.90
CA GLN A 230 20.96 -0.98 -22.41
C GLN A 230 19.58 -0.32 -22.46
N ILE A 231 19.37 0.70 -21.62
CA ILE A 231 18.15 1.49 -21.58
C ILE A 231 18.20 2.54 -22.72
N PRO A 232 17.21 2.56 -23.63
CA PRO A 232 17.15 3.52 -24.72
C PRO A 232 16.95 4.97 -24.24
N ARG A 233 17.38 5.94 -25.05
CA ARG A 233 17.04 7.35 -24.82
C ARG A 233 15.53 7.56 -24.84
N GLY A 234 15.03 8.33 -23.87
CA GLY A 234 13.62 8.61 -23.72
C GLY A 234 12.90 7.63 -22.77
N ASN A 235 13.49 6.48 -22.44
CA ASN A 235 12.91 5.59 -21.44
C ASN A 235 13.46 5.93 -20.06
N ASN A 236 12.58 5.98 -19.07
CA ASN A 236 12.89 6.33 -17.69
C ASN A 236 12.39 5.30 -16.67
N ARG A 237 11.80 4.20 -17.14
CA ARG A 237 11.28 3.13 -16.30
C ARG A 237 11.76 1.78 -16.81
N LEU A 238 12.34 0.99 -15.90
CA LEU A 238 12.76 -0.39 -16.09
C LEU A 238 11.74 -1.31 -15.46
N ARG A 239 11.45 -2.43 -16.13
CA ARG A 239 10.67 -3.54 -15.59
C ARG A 239 11.36 -4.86 -15.89
N LEU A 240 11.46 -5.72 -14.87
CA LEU A 240 12.01 -7.06 -14.90
C LEU A 240 10.89 -8.06 -14.61
N ASP A 241 10.57 -8.90 -15.58
CA ASP A 241 9.63 -10.01 -15.42
C ASP A 241 10.42 -11.31 -15.26
N LEU A 242 10.37 -11.92 -14.07
CA LEU A 242 11.10 -13.12 -13.69
C LEU A 242 10.13 -14.29 -13.50
N ASN A 243 10.14 -15.22 -14.45
CA ASN A 243 9.30 -16.41 -14.47
C ASN A 243 10.09 -17.62 -13.94
N GLY A 244 9.74 -18.16 -12.78
CA GLY A 244 10.35 -19.36 -12.23
C GLY A 244 9.70 -20.65 -12.70
N ASP A 245 10.47 -21.73 -12.70
CA ASP A 245 9.97 -23.09 -12.97
C ASP A 245 10.34 -24.05 -11.83
N PRO A 246 9.38 -24.41 -10.94
CA PRO A 246 7.98 -23.95 -10.91
C PRO A 246 7.78 -22.57 -10.25
N THR A 247 8.69 -22.13 -9.38
CA THR A 247 8.66 -20.82 -8.72
C THR A 247 10.02 -20.17 -8.70
N PHE A 248 10.05 -18.84 -8.69
CA PHE A 248 11.29 -18.06 -8.75
C PHE A 248 11.93 -18.03 -7.37
N ARG A 249 13.09 -18.69 -7.24
CA ARG A 249 13.84 -18.81 -5.97
C ARG A 249 15.06 -17.90 -5.89
N GLY A 250 15.26 -17.03 -6.89
CA GLY A 250 16.37 -16.07 -6.92
C GLY A 250 16.09 -14.81 -6.10
N ASP A 251 17.16 -14.13 -5.72
CA ASP A 251 17.20 -12.71 -5.38
C ASP A 251 17.64 -11.94 -6.63
N VAL A 252 17.09 -10.75 -6.86
CA VAL A 252 17.45 -9.91 -8.01
C VAL A 252 17.86 -8.53 -7.56
N ARG A 253 18.93 -8.03 -8.15
CA ARG A 253 19.45 -6.68 -7.92
C ARG A 253 19.79 -6.02 -9.25
N ALA A 254 19.74 -4.70 -9.28
CA ALA A 254 20.16 -3.91 -10.43
C ALA A 254 21.22 -2.88 -10.02
N GLN A 255 22.19 -2.65 -10.90
CA GLN A 255 23.26 -1.68 -10.72
C GLN A 255 23.48 -0.85 -12.00
N ASP A 256 23.86 0.41 -11.84
CA ASP A 256 24.27 1.26 -12.96
C ASP A 256 25.70 0.96 -13.44
N SER A 257 26.20 1.74 -14.40
CA SER A 257 27.57 1.60 -14.91
C SER A 257 28.67 1.85 -13.87
N ASP A 258 28.37 2.60 -12.81
CA ASP A 258 29.31 3.00 -11.76
C ASP A 258 29.24 2.08 -10.52
N SER A 259 28.36 1.07 -10.54
CA SER A 259 28.13 0.10 -9.45
C SER A 259 27.26 0.63 -8.31
N ASN A 260 26.51 1.71 -8.54
CA ASN A 260 25.48 2.12 -7.60
C ASN A 260 24.30 1.17 -7.73
N GLU A 261 23.80 0.65 -6.61
CA GLU A 261 22.57 -0.14 -6.59
C GLU A 261 21.37 0.73 -6.92
N ILE A 262 20.44 0.14 -7.66
CA ILE A 262 19.16 0.75 -8.03
C ILE A 262 18.09 0.05 -7.23
N GLU A 263 17.21 0.84 -6.64
CA GLU A 263 16.08 0.33 -5.90
C GLU A 263 15.07 -0.33 -6.85
N LEU A 264 14.99 -1.65 -6.78
CA LEU A 264 13.96 -2.45 -7.44
C LEU A 264 12.75 -2.56 -6.51
N VAL A 265 11.61 -2.04 -6.95
CA VAL A 265 10.34 -2.17 -6.24
C VAL A 265 9.56 -3.34 -6.83
N GLU A 266 9.22 -4.32 -5.98
CA GLU A 266 8.40 -5.44 -6.40
C GLU A 266 6.94 -5.01 -6.62
N SER A 267 6.37 -5.38 -7.78
CA SER A 267 4.96 -5.11 -8.08
C SER A 267 4.02 -5.95 -7.21
N LYS A 268 2.85 -5.38 -6.89
CA LYS A 268 1.75 -6.08 -6.22
C LYS A 268 1.17 -7.24 -7.04
N ASP A 269 1.39 -7.24 -8.35
CA ASP A 269 0.97 -8.30 -9.26
C ASP A 269 1.91 -9.52 -9.23
N SER A 270 3.02 -9.43 -8.49
CA SER A 270 3.97 -10.52 -8.35
C SER A 270 3.36 -11.76 -7.70
N THR A 271 3.73 -12.91 -8.20
CA THR A 271 3.34 -14.24 -7.73
C THR A 271 4.61 -15.06 -7.47
N PRO A 272 4.55 -16.18 -6.72
CA PRO A 272 5.73 -17.03 -6.52
C PRO A 272 6.31 -17.55 -7.85
N GLN A 273 5.46 -17.79 -8.85
CA GLN A 273 5.88 -18.23 -10.18
C GLN A 273 6.39 -17.08 -11.05
N HIS A 274 5.82 -15.89 -10.92
CA HIS A 274 6.13 -14.74 -11.77
C HIS A 274 6.33 -13.50 -10.92
N ARG A 275 7.60 -13.15 -10.68
CA ARG A 275 8.00 -11.99 -9.88
C ARG A 275 8.27 -10.81 -10.81
N ILE A 276 7.75 -9.65 -10.47
CA ILE A 276 7.84 -8.45 -11.29
C ILE A 276 8.50 -7.35 -10.46
N PHE A 277 9.59 -6.80 -10.97
CA PHE A 277 10.30 -5.69 -10.34
C PHE A 277 10.34 -4.48 -11.26
N GLU A 278 10.14 -3.30 -10.72
CA GLU A 278 10.23 -2.04 -11.47
C GLU A 278 11.19 -1.06 -10.80
N ALA A 279 11.83 -0.21 -11.60
CA ALA A 279 12.70 0.85 -11.10
C ALA A 279 12.69 2.07 -12.02
N GLU A 280 12.84 3.25 -11.43
CA GLU A 280 13.16 4.47 -12.16
C GLU A 280 14.63 4.45 -12.55
N VAL A 281 14.90 4.74 -13.83
CA VAL A 281 16.24 4.65 -14.41
C VAL A 281 16.45 5.80 -15.39
N GLU A 282 17.70 6.15 -15.66
CA GLU A 282 18.05 7.07 -16.74
C GLU A 282 18.46 6.30 -17.99
N PRO A 283 18.48 6.92 -19.18
CA PRO A 283 19.05 6.29 -20.37
C PRO A 283 20.52 5.95 -20.17
N GLY A 284 20.86 4.65 -20.16
CA GLY A 284 22.19 4.22 -19.79
C GLY A 284 22.38 2.72 -19.82
N LYS A 285 23.58 2.30 -19.46
CA LYS A 285 23.93 0.89 -19.31
C LYS A 285 23.69 0.47 -17.86
N TYR A 286 23.08 -0.69 -17.69
CA TYR A 286 22.80 -1.28 -16.38
C TYR A 286 23.17 -2.77 -16.36
N TYR A 287 23.31 -3.29 -15.14
CA TYR A 287 23.60 -4.69 -14.87
C TYR A 287 22.54 -5.25 -13.93
N VAL A 288 21.94 -6.38 -14.29
CA VAL A 288 21.01 -7.12 -13.44
C VAL A 288 21.74 -8.36 -12.91
N HIS A 289 21.76 -8.55 -11.60
CA HIS A 289 22.35 -9.70 -10.93
C HIS A 289 21.23 -10.56 -10.35
N VAL A 290 21.21 -11.84 -10.72
CA VAL A 290 20.30 -12.85 -10.17
C VAL A 290 21.14 -13.92 -9.47
N GLN A 291 20.76 -14.28 -8.25
CA GLN A 291 21.46 -15.31 -7.47
C GLN A 291 20.48 -16.09 -6.60
N GLU A 292 20.74 -17.38 -6.32
CA GLU A 292 19.97 -18.11 -5.30
C GLU A 292 20.52 -17.76 -3.91
N PRO A 293 19.71 -17.22 -2.98
CA PRO A 293 20.18 -16.92 -1.64
C PRO A 293 20.37 -18.20 -0.81
N PRO A 294 21.07 -18.13 0.35
CA PRO A 294 21.27 -19.28 1.22
C PRO A 294 19.97 -19.97 1.63
N ARG A 295 20.04 -21.29 1.83
CA ARG A 295 18.88 -22.14 2.14
C ARG A 295 18.76 -22.34 3.64
N SER A 296 17.55 -22.27 4.17
CA SER A 296 17.23 -22.66 5.55
C SER A 296 16.27 -23.84 5.54
N VAL A 297 16.72 -25.00 6.01
CA VAL A 297 15.98 -26.27 5.96
C VAL A 297 15.62 -26.77 7.37
N ALA A 298 14.34 -26.70 7.74
CA ALA A 298 13.85 -27.38 8.95
C ALA A 298 13.49 -28.82 8.63
N PHE A 299 13.86 -29.74 9.52
CA PHE A 299 13.32 -31.09 9.51
C PHE A 299 12.43 -31.29 10.72
N LEU A 300 11.20 -31.68 10.46
CA LEU A 300 10.24 -32.05 11.48
C LEU A 300 9.87 -33.51 11.31
N TRP A 301 9.82 -34.24 12.42
CA TRP A 301 9.45 -35.65 12.36
C TRP A 301 8.60 -36.06 13.54
N ASP A 302 7.67 -36.95 13.20
CA ASP A 302 6.86 -37.70 14.13
C ASP A 302 7.74 -38.68 14.93
N ASN A 303 7.49 -38.75 16.22
CA ASN A 303 8.17 -39.64 17.17
C ASN A 303 7.17 -40.49 17.98
N SER A 304 5.93 -40.58 17.51
CA SER A 304 4.88 -41.40 18.11
C SER A 304 5.13 -42.90 17.87
N GLY A 305 4.32 -43.73 18.55
CA GLY A 305 4.45 -45.18 18.47
C GLY A 305 4.17 -45.77 17.07
N SER A 306 3.39 -45.10 16.22
CA SER A 306 3.04 -45.60 14.87
C SER A 306 4.25 -45.60 13.93
N VAL A 307 5.15 -44.64 14.07
CA VAL A 307 6.37 -44.49 13.25
C VAL A 307 7.59 -45.21 13.83
N ALA A 308 7.47 -45.89 14.98
CA ALA A 308 8.59 -46.45 15.73
C ALA A 308 9.51 -47.37 14.91
N SER A 309 8.95 -48.14 13.98
CA SER A 309 9.71 -49.05 13.10
C SER A 309 10.59 -48.35 12.05
N TYR A 310 10.38 -47.05 11.85
CA TYR A 310 11.09 -46.22 10.87
C TYR A 310 12.09 -45.26 11.52
N LEU A 311 12.02 -45.03 12.84
CA LEU A 311 12.83 -44.03 13.54
C LEU A 311 14.34 -44.16 13.28
N ALA A 312 14.86 -45.39 13.24
CA ALA A 312 16.28 -45.62 12.94
C ALA A 312 16.67 -45.07 11.55
N THR A 313 15.81 -45.31 10.56
CA THR A 313 16.00 -44.81 9.19
C THR A 313 15.82 -43.30 9.13
N ILE A 314 14.83 -42.74 9.83
CA ILE A 314 14.63 -41.28 9.92
C ILE A 314 15.88 -40.59 10.47
N TYR A 315 16.44 -41.08 11.59
CA TYR A 315 17.67 -40.50 12.15
C TYR A 315 18.87 -40.64 11.21
N GLN A 316 18.99 -41.79 10.54
CA GLN A 316 20.06 -42.02 9.57
C GLN A 316 19.97 -41.05 8.39
N THR A 317 18.80 -40.88 7.78
CA THR A 317 18.62 -39.98 6.64
C THR A 317 18.81 -38.52 7.02
N MET A 318 18.33 -38.09 8.20
CA MET A 318 18.61 -36.74 8.72
C MET A 318 20.11 -36.52 8.97
N SER A 319 20.81 -37.52 9.52
CA SER A 319 22.26 -37.46 9.70
C SER A 319 23.01 -37.35 8.35
N GLU A 320 22.59 -38.11 7.34
CA GLU A 320 23.12 -38.03 5.99
C GLU A 320 22.88 -36.65 5.35
N PHE A 321 21.69 -36.06 5.54
CA PHE A 321 21.43 -34.69 5.09
C PHE A 321 22.37 -33.69 5.74
N GLY A 322 22.46 -33.73 7.08
CA GLY A 322 23.31 -32.84 7.88
C GLY A 322 24.78 -32.96 7.51
N SER A 323 25.23 -34.16 7.15
CA SER A 323 26.60 -34.41 6.64
C SER A 323 26.89 -33.72 5.31
N GLY A 324 25.86 -33.48 4.49
CA GLY A 324 25.95 -32.81 3.20
C GLY A 324 25.71 -31.29 3.23
N VAL A 325 25.46 -30.71 4.41
CA VAL A 325 25.26 -29.27 4.56
C VAL A 325 26.55 -28.53 4.24
N SER A 326 26.42 -27.43 3.47
CA SER A 326 27.55 -26.65 2.97
C SER A 326 27.59 -25.27 3.61
N LYS A 327 28.73 -24.94 4.22
CA LYS A 327 28.99 -23.70 4.94
C LYS A 327 28.51 -22.47 4.17
N SER A 328 27.84 -21.53 4.83
CA SER A 328 27.28 -20.27 4.31
C SER A 328 26.19 -20.37 3.23
N THR A 329 25.94 -21.57 2.67
CA THR A 329 24.98 -21.77 1.57
C THR A 329 23.73 -22.53 1.99
N GLU A 330 23.82 -23.33 3.05
CA GLU A 330 22.72 -24.13 3.59
C GLU A 330 22.82 -24.16 5.12
N TYR A 331 21.71 -23.89 5.79
CA TYR A 331 21.56 -23.95 7.24
C TYR A 331 20.44 -24.93 7.56
N ALA A 332 20.64 -25.79 8.55
CA ALA A 332 19.64 -26.78 8.94
C ALA A 332 19.36 -26.74 10.45
N ASN A 333 18.20 -27.26 10.83
CA ASN A 333 17.85 -27.52 12.21
C ASN A 333 16.77 -28.62 12.33
N TRP A 334 16.67 -29.20 13.52
CA TRP A 334 15.88 -30.39 13.82
C TRP A 334 14.76 -30.07 14.81
N LEU A 335 13.51 -30.43 14.51
CA LEU A 335 12.37 -30.25 15.39
C LEU A 335 11.58 -31.56 15.56
N PRO A 336 11.81 -32.34 16.64
CA PRO A 336 10.96 -33.48 16.94
C PRO A 336 9.56 -33.01 17.32
N PHE A 337 8.53 -33.74 16.88
CA PHE A 337 7.16 -33.45 17.28
C PHE A 337 7.00 -33.50 18.81
N GLY A 338 6.18 -32.59 19.34
CA GLY A 338 5.99 -32.39 20.77
C GLY A 338 7.04 -31.50 21.44
N SER A 339 8.17 -31.20 20.78
CA SER A 339 9.12 -30.21 21.28
C SER A 339 8.59 -28.80 21.05
N LYS A 340 8.87 -27.89 22.00
CA LYS A 340 8.53 -26.46 21.89
C LYS A 340 9.59 -25.63 21.17
N LYS A 341 10.76 -26.21 20.92
CA LYS A 341 11.92 -25.56 20.31
C LYS A 341 12.69 -26.53 19.42
N PHE A 342 13.47 -26.00 18.50
CA PHE A 342 14.44 -26.79 17.76
C PHE A 342 15.52 -27.37 18.68
N LEU A 343 16.20 -28.43 18.23
CA LEU A 343 17.30 -29.05 18.98
C LEU A 343 18.51 -28.11 19.14
N LEU A 344 18.75 -27.25 18.15
CA LEU A 344 19.77 -26.20 18.21
C LEU A 344 19.11 -24.85 18.47
N GLU A 345 19.72 -24.04 19.36
CA GLU A 345 19.31 -22.64 19.58
C GLU A 345 19.60 -21.78 18.34
N GLU A 346 20.75 -22.01 17.69
CA GLU A 346 21.12 -21.37 16.44
C GLU A 346 21.17 -22.41 15.32
N TRP A 347 20.59 -22.08 14.18
CA TRP A 347 20.64 -22.95 13.00
C TRP A 347 22.07 -23.03 12.48
N SER A 348 22.50 -24.24 12.15
CA SER A 348 23.90 -24.50 11.82
C SER A 348 24.08 -24.84 10.34
N ASP A 349 25.18 -24.33 9.78
CA ASP A 349 25.75 -24.71 8.49
C ASP A 349 26.99 -25.63 8.65
N GLU A 350 27.27 -26.09 9.87
CA GLU A 350 28.41 -26.94 10.22
C GLU A 350 27.95 -28.40 10.44
N PRO A 351 28.38 -29.35 9.58
CA PRO A 351 27.93 -30.73 9.64
C PRO A 351 28.10 -31.43 10.99
N TYR A 352 29.18 -31.16 11.72
CA TYR A 352 29.45 -31.81 13.01
C TYR A 352 28.50 -31.34 14.12
N VAL A 353 28.11 -30.06 14.12
CA VAL A 353 27.13 -29.51 15.09
C VAL A 353 25.77 -30.16 14.87
N LEU A 354 25.38 -30.30 13.60
CA LEU A 354 24.14 -30.95 13.19
C LEU A 354 24.09 -32.43 13.59
N GLN A 355 25.18 -33.16 13.39
CA GLN A 355 25.31 -34.56 13.82
C GLN A 355 25.33 -34.72 15.33
N GLU A 356 26.02 -33.83 16.05
CA GLU A 356 26.07 -33.83 17.51
C GLU A 356 24.68 -33.60 18.12
N ALA A 357 23.92 -32.64 17.59
CA ALA A 357 22.55 -32.37 18.04
C ALA A 357 21.63 -33.60 17.92
N LEU A 358 21.69 -34.33 16.81
CA LEU A 358 20.92 -35.56 16.62
C LEU A 358 21.40 -36.70 17.52
N SER A 359 22.71 -36.81 17.74
CA SER A 359 23.31 -37.86 18.57
C SER A 359 23.00 -37.68 20.05
N ASN A 360 22.96 -36.42 20.52
CA ASN A 360 22.70 -36.05 21.91
C ASN A 360 21.21 -35.87 22.23
N TYR A 361 20.32 -35.96 21.23
CA TYR A 361 18.89 -35.89 21.43
C TYR A 361 18.41 -37.02 22.36
N GLN A 362 17.73 -36.68 23.46
CA GLN A 362 17.31 -37.63 24.49
C GLN A 362 16.17 -38.56 24.04
N ARG A 363 15.46 -38.24 22.95
CA ARG A 363 14.37 -39.06 22.38
C ARG A 363 13.24 -39.32 23.38
N ASP A 364 12.95 -38.34 24.21
CA ASP A 364 11.95 -38.34 25.28
C ASP A 364 10.58 -37.78 24.86
N HIS A 365 10.46 -37.30 23.63
CA HIS A 365 9.22 -36.79 23.07
C HIS A 365 8.42 -37.89 22.35
N SER A 366 7.09 -37.80 22.40
CA SER A 366 6.16 -38.70 21.70
C SER A 366 4.88 -37.93 21.32
N SER A 367 4.75 -37.55 20.05
CA SER A 367 3.65 -36.76 19.53
C SER A 367 3.47 -36.96 18.01
N SER A 368 2.22 -36.89 17.54
CA SER A 368 1.84 -36.84 16.12
C SER A 368 1.31 -35.46 15.69
N ASN A 369 1.48 -34.42 16.54
CA ASN A 369 0.90 -33.09 16.29
C ASN A 369 1.67 -32.33 15.21
N SER A 370 1.17 -32.46 13.99
CA SER A 370 1.75 -31.92 12.76
C SER A 370 1.63 -30.39 12.66
N GLU A 371 0.45 -29.82 12.91
CA GLU A 371 0.25 -28.37 12.75
C GLU A 371 1.01 -27.56 13.79
N GLU A 372 1.15 -28.06 15.01
CA GLU A 372 1.96 -27.40 16.04
C GLU A 372 3.44 -27.36 15.65
N ALA A 373 3.97 -28.48 15.16
CA ALA A 373 5.35 -28.57 14.71
C ALA A 373 5.59 -27.59 13.54
N LEU A 374 4.69 -27.59 12.54
CA LEU A 374 4.74 -26.64 11.42
C LEU A 374 4.71 -25.19 11.91
N LEU A 375 3.80 -24.85 12.82
CA LEU A 375 3.72 -23.48 13.37
C LEU A 375 5.00 -23.05 14.09
N ILE A 376 5.62 -23.94 14.86
CA ILE A 376 6.90 -23.65 15.53
C ILE A 376 7.99 -23.40 14.48
N ALA A 377 8.09 -24.24 13.46
CA ALA A 377 9.05 -24.05 12.37
C ALA A 377 8.81 -22.73 11.62
N MET A 378 7.57 -22.40 11.31
CA MET A 378 7.20 -21.17 10.61
C MET A 378 7.55 -19.91 11.41
N ARG A 379 7.29 -19.91 12.72
CA ARG A 379 7.66 -18.81 13.62
C ARG A 379 9.17 -18.60 13.66
N GLU A 380 9.94 -19.68 13.71
CA GLU A 380 11.40 -19.62 13.71
C GLU A 380 11.96 -19.14 12.35
N MET A 381 11.28 -19.50 11.26
CA MET A 381 11.68 -19.11 9.90
C MET A 381 11.36 -17.65 9.55
N GLU A 382 10.43 -16.98 10.23
CA GLU A 382 9.96 -15.62 9.91
C GLU A 382 11.12 -14.63 9.68
N GLY A 383 12.10 -14.59 10.59
CA GLY A 383 13.25 -13.69 10.51
C GLY A 383 14.45 -14.20 9.68
N ARG A 384 14.37 -15.39 9.09
CA ARG A 384 15.49 -15.98 8.36
C ARG A 384 15.55 -15.46 6.92
N LYS A 385 16.74 -15.02 6.52
CA LYS A 385 17.04 -14.61 5.14
C LYS A 385 17.20 -15.83 4.23
N GLY A 386 16.90 -15.64 2.95
CA GLY A 386 17.07 -16.65 1.90
C GLY A 386 15.90 -17.61 1.76
N THR A 387 16.11 -18.71 1.04
CA THR A 387 15.04 -19.66 0.71
C THR A 387 14.70 -20.53 1.92
N LYS A 388 13.41 -20.76 2.15
CA LYS A 388 12.89 -21.51 3.30
C LYS A 388 12.35 -22.86 2.84
N ALA A 389 12.80 -23.94 3.46
CA ALA A 389 12.34 -25.29 3.17
C ALA A 389 12.01 -26.05 4.45
N ILE A 390 10.94 -26.83 4.40
CA ILE A 390 10.48 -27.69 5.49
C ILE A 390 10.44 -29.12 4.97
N VAL A 391 11.13 -30.05 5.61
CA VAL A 391 10.98 -31.49 5.38
C VAL A 391 10.23 -32.08 6.56
N MET A 392 9.09 -32.71 6.30
CA MET A 392 8.21 -33.23 7.34
C MET A 392 7.91 -34.71 7.13
N LEU A 393 8.03 -35.50 8.20
CA LEU A 393 7.78 -36.94 8.20
C LEU A 393 6.75 -37.30 9.26
N THR A 394 5.61 -37.88 8.88
CA THR A 394 4.53 -38.26 9.81
C THR A 394 3.52 -39.18 9.12
N ASP A 395 2.64 -39.82 9.88
CA ASP A 395 1.39 -40.41 9.37
C ASP A 395 0.23 -39.40 9.28
N ALA A 396 0.47 -38.15 9.69
CA ALA A 396 -0.45 -37.01 9.69
C ALA A 396 -1.78 -37.25 10.43
N LEU A 397 -1.82 -38.17 11.39
CA LEU A 397 -2.94 -38.37 12.29
C LEU A 397 -2.91 -37.30 13.40
N THR A 398 -3.45 -36.12 13.10
CA THR A 398 -3.43 -34.94 13.98
C THR A 398 -4.81 -34.49 14.46
N PHE A 399 -4.86 -33.75 15.57
CA PHE A 399 -6.08 -33.35 16.29
C PHE A 399 -6.15 -31.83 16.61
N SER A 400 -5.30 -30.99 16.01
CA SER A 400 -5.07 -29.58 16.40
C SER A 400 -5.69 -28.55 15.46
N SER A 401 -6.96 -28.74 15.16
CA SER A 401 -7.66 -27.98 14.12
C SER A 401 -7.79 -26.46 14.36
N HIS A 402 -7.79 -26.01 15.62
CA HIS A 402 -7.82 -24.58 16.00
C HIS A 402 -6.55 -23.80 15.62
N LYS A 403 -5.43 -24.48 15.35
CA LYS A 403 -4.16 -23.85 14.94
C LYS A 403 -4.08 -23.61 13.42
N ASN A 404 -5.04 -24.15 12.66
CA ASN A 404 -4.99 -24.17 11.20
C ASN A 404 -5.03 -22.74 10.61
N THR A 405 -5.87 -21.84 11.12
CA THR A 405 -5.95 -20.46 10.60
C THR A 405 -4.62 -19.71 10.71
N GLU A 406 -3.96 -19.74 11.88
CA GLU A 406 -2.65 -19.08 12.04
C GLU A 406 -1.61 -19.70 11.11
N LEU A 407 -1.63 -21.03 10.95
CA LEU A 407 -0.69 -21.74 10.08
C LEU A 407 -0.81 -21.28 8.63
N TRP A 408 -2.04 -21.22 8.09
CA TRP A 408 -2.27 -20.80 6.71
C TRP A 408 -2.01 -19.31 6.48
N GLN A 409 -2.26 -18.45 7.46
CA GLN A 409 -1.83 -17.04 7.41
C GLN A 409 -0.30 -16.92 7.29
N ARG A 410 0.45 -17.76 8.02
CA ARG A 410 1.92 -17.80 7.90
C ARG A 410 2.37 -18.41 6.58
N PHE A 411 1.69 -19.43 6.06
CA PHE A 411 2.00 -19.98 4.74
C PHE A 411 1.79 -18.95 3.63
N ASP A 412 0.74 -18.14 3.68
CA ASP A 412 0.53 -17.07 2.70
C ASP A 412 1.64 -16.01 2.76
N ARG A 413 2.08 -15.65 3.98
CA ARG A 413 3.12 -14.65 4.22
C ARG A 413 4.54 -15.13 3.88
N ASP A 414 4.94 -16.27 4.43
CA ASP A 414 6.35 -16.73 4.41
C ASP A 414 6.65 -17.71 3.28
N ARG A 415 5.61 -18.31 2.68
CA ARG A 415 5.65 -19.22 1.51
C ARG A 415 6.83 -20.19 1.50
N PRO A 416 7.00 -21.05 2.52
CA PRO A 416 8.05 -22.05 2.53
C PRO A 416 7.79 -23.15 1.51
N ARG A 417 8.87 -23.76 1.02
CA ARG A 417 8.79 -25.02 0.27
C ARG A 417 8.62 -26.19 1.23
N VAL A 418 7.46 -26.82 1.22
CA VAL A 418 7.16 -27.93 2.14
C VAL A 418 7.30 -29.27 1.42
N PHE A 419 8.08 -30.17 2.00
CA PHE A 419 8.32 -31.52 1.53
C PHE A 419 7.69 -32.48 2.53
N THR A 420 6.62 -33.14 2.15
CA THR A 420 5.86 -34.03 3.03
C THR A 420 6.13 -35.48 2.65
N LEU A 421 6.61 -36.27 3.61
CA LEU A 421 6.83 -37.70 3.49
C LEU A 421 5.84 -38.41 4.43
N GLU A 422 4.77 -38.95 3.86
CA GLU A 422 3.70 -39.62 4.61
C GLU A 422 4.06 -41.08 4.90
N LEU A 423 3.97 -41.51 6.17
CA LEU A 423 3.83 -42.95 6.46
C LEU A 423 2.43 -43.37 6.02
N HIS A 424 2.35 -44.07 4.90
CA HIS A 424 1.08 -44.36 4.24
C HIS A 424 0.18 -45.22 5.13
N SER A 425 -0.83 -44.56 5.68
CA SER A 425 -1.81 -45.17 6.60
C SER A 425 -3.10 -45.59 5.89
N GLY A 426 -3.24 -45.23 4.60
CA GLY A 426 -4.46 -45.44 3.81
C GLY A 426 -5.58 -44.45 4.13
N SER A 427 -5.29 -43.36 4.86
CA SER A 427 -6.25 -42.30 5.20
C SER A 427 -6.27 -41.22 4.11
N PRO A 428 -7.36 -41.08 3.33
CA PRO A 428 -7.43 -40.07 2.26
C PRO A 428 -7.30 -38.63 2.78
N SER A 429 -7.86 -38.33 3.96
CA SER A 429 -7.81 -36.99 4.54
C SER A 429 -6.40 -36.59 5.00
N ALA A 430 -5.62 -37.53 5.53
CA ALA A 430 -4.23 -37.29 5.93
C ALA A 430 -3.36 -37.00 4.70
N GLN A 431 -3.57 -37.79 3.63
CA GLN A 431 -2.93 -37.58 2.33
C GLN A 431 -3.24 -36.20 1.74
N ASP A 432 -4.53 -35.83 1.65
CA ASP A 432 -4.98 -34.56 1.09
C ASP A 432 -4.40 -33.35 1.84
N LEU A 433 -4.31 -33.46 3.17
CA LEU A 433 -3.71 -32.45 4.04
C LEU A 433 -2.20 -32.31 3.79
N MET A 434 -1.46 -33.41 3.74
CA MET A 434 0.00 -33.38 3.49
C MET A 434 0.34 -32.90 2.08
N GLN A 435 -0.49 -33.23 1.09
CA GLN A 435 -0.37 -32.66 -0.25
C GLN A 435 -0.61 -31.15 -0.20
N SER A 436 -1.54 -30.67 0.65
CA SER A 436 -1.94 -29.26 0.70
C SER A 436 -0.82 -28.40 1.26
N TRP A 437 -0.15 -28.89 2.31
CA TRP A 437 1.07 -28.27 2.80
C TRP A 437 2.17 -28.26 1.73
N ALA A 438 2.38 -29.36 1.01
CA ALA A 438 3.37 -29.42 -0.06
C ALA A 438 3.11 -28.44 -1.21
N SER A 439 1.87 -28.04 -1.44
CA SER A 439 1.50 -27.11 -2.51
C SER A 439 1.57 -25.63 -2.15
N VAL A 440 1.99 -25.28 -0.92
CA VAL A 440 2.16 -23.87 -0.50
C VAL A 440 3.08 -23.10 -1.44
N ASP A 441 4.28 -23.63 -1.69
CA ASP A 441 5.24 -23.06 -2.64
C ASP A 441 6.17 -24.17 -3.18
N ALA A 442 5.91 -24.67 -4.39
CA ALA A 442 6.82 -25.57 -5.12
C ALA A 442 7.43 -26.74 -4.30
N GLY A 443 6.66 -27.26 -3.34
CA GLY A 443 7.05 -28.39 -2.50
C GLY A 443 6.83 -29.73 -3.22
N TYR A 444 6.93 -30.80 -2.46
CA TYR A 444 6.75 -32.15 -2.99
C TYR A 444 6.18 -33.08 -1.92
N TYR A 445 5.15 -33.83 -2.29
CA TYR A 445 4.58 -34.90 -1.49
C TYR A 445 5.09 -36.24 -2.01
N ASP A 446 5.52 -37.10 -1.09
CA ASP A 446 5.79 -38.51 -1.34
C ASP A 446 5.25 -39.33 -0.15
N TYR A 447 5.16 -40.64 -0.33
CA TYR A 447 4.76 -41.55 0.74
C TYR A 447 5.78 -42.67 0.90
N PHE A 448 5.76 -43.30 2.07
CA PHE A 448 6.54 -44.48 2.36
C PHE A 448 5.73 -45.49 3.19
N ASP A 449 6.02 -46.75 2.95
CA ASP A 449 5.43 -47.93 3.57
C ASP A 449 6.51 -48.96 3.96
N THR A 450 7.78 -48.67 3.62
CA THR A 450 8.96 -49.45 3.93
C THR A 450 10.14 -48.52 4.21
N ASN A 451 11.17 -49.02 4.90
CA ASN A 451 12.39 -48.25 5.11
C ASN A 451 13.08 -47.85 3.78
N ALA A 452 12.96 -48.69 2.75
CA ALA A 452 13.52 -48.39 1.43
C ALA A 452 12.77 -47.27 0.71
N SER A 453 11.42 -47.25 0.77
CA SER A 453 10.64 -46.14 0.19
C SER A 453 10.86 -44.84 0.95
N LEU A 454 11.06 -44.88 2.27
CA LEU A 454 11.45 -43.73 3.09
C LEU A 454 12.78 -43.12 2.66
N GLU A 455 13.83 -43.94 2.50
CA GLU A 455 15.15 -43.47 2.06
C GLU A 455 15.09 -42.82 0.67
N VAL A 456 14.32 -43.44 -0.26
CA VAL A 456 14.09 -42.88 -1.60
C VAL A 456 13.36 -41.54 -1.54
N GLY A 457 12.29 -41.43 -0.75
CA GLY A 457 11.53 -40.19 -0.58
C GLY A 457 12.39 -39.06 0.01
N PHE A 458 13.21 -39.37 1.02
CA PHE A 458 14.11 -38.40 1.62
C PHE A 458 15.19 -37.92 0.64
N ARG A 459 15.79 -38.83 -0.14
CA ARG A 459 16.75 -38.46 -1.19
C ARG A 459 16.11 -37.58 -2.26
N ARG A 460 14.86 -37.85 -2.66
CA ARG A 460 14.10 -36.99 -3.58
C ARG A 460 13.90 -35.60 -2.98
N ALA A 461 13.44 -35.50 -1.73
CA ALA A 461 13.27 -34.21 -1.05
C ALA A 461 14.59 -33.41 -1.03
N SER A 462 15.70 -34.04 -0.64
CA SER A 462 17.03 -33.41 -0.68
C SER A 462 17.42 -32.93 -2.09
N CYS A 463 17.15 -33.74 -3.12
CA CYS A 463 17.37 -33.35 -4.52
C CYS A 463 16.51 -32.15 -4.92
N HIS A 464 15.23 -32.12 -4.55
CA HIS A 464 14.35 -30.99 -4.85
C HIS A 464 14.75 -29.70 -4.13
N ILE A 465 15.30 -29.80 -2.92
CA ILE A 465 15.83 -28.65 -2.17
C ILE A 465 17.06 -28.10 -2.90
N ARG A 466 18.00 -28.96 -3.30
CA ARG A 466 19.33 -28.58 -3.80
C ARG A 466 19.43 -28.40 -5.31
N ARG A 467 18.41 -28.78 -6.10
CA ARG A 467 18.42 -28.60 -7.56
C ARG A 467 18.50 -27.11 -7.93
N PRO A 468 19.09 -26.76 -9.08
CA PRO A 468 19.12 -25.38 -9.58
C PRO A 468 17.72 -24.75 -9.67
N ALA A 469 17.65 -23.44 -9.47
CA ALA A 469 16.44 -22.66 -9.60
C ALA A 469 16.35 -22.12 -11.03
N ASN A 470 15.61 -22.85 -11.87
CA ASN A 470 15.36 -22.45 -13.24
C ASN A 470 14.44 -21.23 -13.27
N TYR A 471 14.77 -20.27 -14.12
CA TYR A 471 13.93 -19.11 -14.35
C TYR A 471 14.11 -18.59 -15.78
N ALA A 472 13.21 -17.71 -16.18
CA ALA A 472 13.34 -16.91 -17.37
C ALA A 472 13.17 -15.44 -17.01
N ILE A 473 13.96 -14.59 -17.65
CA ILE A 473 13.92 -13.14 -17.46
C ILE A 473 13.52 -12.47 -18.78
N GLU A 474 12.57 -11.55 -18.69
CA GLU A 474 12.28 -10.57 -19.73
C GLU A 474 12.49 -9.17 -19.15
N VAL A 475 13.20 -8.32 -19.89
CA VAL A 475 13.48 -6.95 -19.47
C VAL A 475 12.78 -6.00 -20.42
N THR A 476 11.96 -5.11 -19.88
CA THR A 476 11.28 -4.06 -20.65
C THR A 476 11.68 -2.70 -20.12
N ALA A 477 11.74 -1.71 -21.02
CA ALA A 477 11.95 -0.32 -20.65
C ALA A 477 10.91 0.54 -21.34
N ARG A 478 10.30 1.47 -20.61
CA ARG A 478 9.27 2.37 -21.13
C ARG A 478 9.55 3.82 -20.76
N ASN A 479 8.98 4.73 -21.52
CA ASN A 479 8.79 6.11 -21.07
C ASN A 479 7.51 6.16 -20.25
N GLU A 480 7.62 6.67 -19.04
CA GLU A 480 6.51 6.97 -18.15
C GLU A 480 6.60 8.45 -17.82
N ALA A 481 5.61 9.24 -18.23
CA ALA A 481 5.59 10.65 -17.92
C ALA A 481 5.55 10.82 -16.38
N PRO A 482 6.24 11.83 -15.81
CA PRO A 482 6.04 12.18 -14.41
C PRO A 482 4.54 12.33 -14.14
N PRO A 483 4.04 11.86 -12.99
CA PRO A 483 2.64 12.12 -12.63
C PRO A 483 2.42 13.64 -12.63
N ALA A 484 1.24 14.07 -13.09
CA ALA A 484 0.92 15.49 -13.11
C ALA A 484 0.89 16.05 -11.68
N ASP A 485 1.13 17.35 -11.55
CA ASP A 485 1.00 18.02 -10.25
C ASP A 485 -0.43 17.87 -9.70
N GLY A 486 -0.54 17.84 -8.37
CA GLY A 486 -1.79 18.11 -7.67
C GLY A 486 -1.87 19.57 -7.25
N HIS A 487 -3.03 19.99 -6.76
CA HIS A 487 -3.29 21.36 -6.34
C HIS A 487 -3.64 21.43 -4.86
N LEU A 488 -3.08 22.38 -4.12
CA LEU A 488 -3.41 22.64 -2.72
C LEU A 488 -4.19 23.95 -2.60
N PHE A 489 -5.40 23.90 -2.07
CA PHE A 489 -6.18 25.08 -1.71
C PHE A 489 -6.38 25.12 -0.20
N VAL A 490 -6.01 26.23 0.45
CA VAL A 490 -6.16 26.41 1.90
C VAL A 490 -7.22 27.47 2.14
N ALA A 491 -8.35 27.09 2.73
CA ALA A 491 -9.46 27.96 3.08
C ALA A 491 -9.54 28.18 4.60
N MET A 492 -10.15 29.29 5.03
CA MET A 492 -10.40 29.61 6.43
C MET A 492 -11.75 30.32 6.54
N GLU A 493 -12.57 29.92 7.52
CA GLU A 493 -13.95 30.40 7.66
C GLU A 493 -14.08 31.68 8.50
N ASP A 494 -13.19 31.94 9.48
CA ASP A 494 -13.09 33.26 10.12
C ASP A 494 -11.62 33.60 10.41
N ALA A 495 -11.19 34.84 10.15
CA ALA A 495 -9.81 35.27 10.41
C ALA A 495 -9.70 35.90 11.82
N SER A 496 -8.69 35.49 12.59
CA SER A 496 -8.33 36.10 13.87
C SER A 496 -7.09 36.97 13.70
N PHE A 497 -7.03 38.12 14.38
CA PHE A 497 -5.97 39.12 14.23
C PHE A 497 -5.40 39.54 15.58
N ASP A 498 -4.06 39.54 15.69
CA ASP A 498 -3.34 39.98 16.88
C ASP A 498 -3.48 41.49 17.11
N ALA A 499 -3.22 42.31 16.08
CA ALA A 499 -3.60 43.72 16.04
C ALA A 499 -3.66 44.25 14.60
N ILE A 500 -4.61 45.13 14.32
CA ILE A 500 -4.77 45.79 13.02
C ILE A 500 -4.65 47.31 13.17
N GLU A 501 -3.82 47.96 12.36
CA GLU A 501 -3.91 49.39 12.13
C GLU A 501 -4.35 49.67 10.70
N ILE A 502 -5.50 50.33 10.56
CA ILE A 502 -5.99 50.81 9.27
C ILE A 502 -5.50 52.24 9.08
N ILE A 503 -4.78 52.50 7.98
CA ILE A 503 -4.34 53.82 7.58
C ILE A 503 -5.15 54.23 6.34
N LEU A 504 -6.05 55.19 6.50
CA LEU A 504 -6.97 55.65 5.46
C LEU A 504 -6.55 57.00 4.88
N ASP A 505 -6.45 57.04 3.56
CA ASP A 505 -6.30 58.25 2.77
C ASP A 505 -7.63 59.03 2.63
N ALA A 506 -7.62 60.31 3.01
CA ALA A 506 -8.70 61.25 2.76
C ALA A 506 -8.19 62.54 2.06
N SER A 507 -7.16 62.40 1.23
CA SER A 507 -6.55 63.48 0.46
C SER A 507 -7.45 64.01 -0.67
N GLY A 508 -6.98 65.03 -1.38
CA GLY A 508 -7.76 65.69 -2.44
C GLY A 508 -8.11 64.77 -3.62
N SER A 509 -7.27 63.78 -3.95
CA SER A 509 -7.51 62.79 -5.02
C SER A 509 -8.73 61.92 -4.72
N MET A 510 -9.00 61.63 -3.45
CA MET A 510 -10.16 60.85 -3.01
C MET A 510 -11.53 61.55 -3.26
N LEU A 511 -11.53 62.82 -3.71
CA LEU A 511 -12.72 63.51 -4.20
C LEU A 511 -13.11 63.14 -5.64
N GLN A 512 -12.22 62.47 -6.38
CA GLN A 512 -12.52 61.93 -7.70
C GLN A 512 -13.66 60.91 -7.62
N ARG A 513 -14.32 60.67 -8.76
CA ARG A 513 -15.50 59.80 -8.83
C ARG A 513 -15.24 58.55 -9.62
N ILE A 514 -15.79 57.46 -9.15
CA ILE A 514 -15.92 56.18 -9.85
C ILE A 514 -17.41 55.89 -9.90
N GLU A 515 -17.93 55.67 -11.11
CA GLU A 515 -19.34 55.30 -11.32
C GLU A 515 -20.35 56.25 -10.63
N GLY A 516 -20.01 57.55 -10.57
CA GLY A 516 -20.86 58.58 -9.98
C GLY A 516 -20.75 58.72 -8.46
N LYS A 517 -20.09 57.82 -7.72
CA LYS A 517 -19.76 57.99 -6.29
C LYS A 517 -18.35 58.57 -6.12
N ARG A 518 -18.09 59.32 -5.04
CA ARG A 518 -16.71 59.77 -4.71
C ARG A 518 -15.90 58.59 -4.19
N ARG A 519 -14.60 58.52 -4.49
CA ARG A 519 -13.69 57.48 -3.98
C ARG A 519 -13.72 57.38 -2.46
N ILE A 520 -13.67 58.51 -1.75
CA ILE A 520 -13.83 58.52 -0.28
C ILE A 520 -15.19 57.99 0.20
N ALA A 521 -16.26 58.13 -0.59
CA ALA A 521 -17.54 57.55 -0.21
C ALA A 521 -17.51 56.03 -0.33
N ILE A 522 -16.94 55.50 -1.41
CA ILE A 522 -16.75 54.06 -1.62
C ILE A 522 -15.88 53.46 -0.52
N ALA A 523 -14.74 54.08 -0.21
CA ALA A 523 -13.85 53.62 0.85
C ALA A 523 -14.53 53.59 2.23
N ARG A 524 -15.40 54.57 2.53
CA ARG A 524 -16.19 54.57 3.76
C ARG A 524 -17.24 53.46 3.79
N ASP A 525 -17.95 53.23 2.69
CA ASP A 525 -18.96 52.17 2.58
C ASP A 525 -18.29 50.80 2.81
N VAL A 526 -17.19 50.52 2.11
CA VAL A 526 -16.43 49.26 2.22
C VAL A 526 -15.81 49.07 3.60
N LEU A 527 -15.20 50.10 4.17
CA LEU A 527 -14.62 49.99 5.52
C LEU A 527 -15.68 49.85 6.61
N THR A 528 -16.87 50.45 6.43
CA THR A 528 -17.99 50.26 7.37
C THR A 528 -18.48 48.82 7.32
N ASP A 529 -18.64 48.26 6.11
CA ASP A 529 -19.01 46.86 5.91
C ASP A 529 -17.96 45.90 6.49
N LEU A 530 -16.68 46.18 6.26
CA LEU A 530 -15.57 45.42 6.85
C LEU A 530 -15.65 45.38 8.38
N VAL A 531 -15.84 46.54 9.01
CA VAL A 531 -15.93 46.67 10.46
C VAL A 531 -17.14 45.93 11.01
N ASP A 532 -18.28 45.96 10.31
CA ASP A 532 -19.49 45.28 10.77
C ASP A 532 -19.41 43.76 10.60
N ASN A 533 -19.00 43.31 9.42
CA ASN A 533 -19.23 41.94 8.95
C ASN A 533 -17.99 41.06 8.87
N THR A 534 -16.78 41.64 8.81
CA THR A 534 -15.54 40.85 8.62
C THR A 534 -14.65 40.85 9.85
N ILE A 535 -14.50 41.98 10.54
CA ILE A 535 -13.63 42.06 11.72
C ILE A 535 -14.38 41.50 12.94
N PRO A 536 -13.88 40.42 13.58
CA PRO A 536 -14.51 39.86 14.77
C PRO A 536 -14.52 40.84 15.94
N ASP A 537 -15.52 40.70 16.82
CA ASP A 537 -15.57 41.44 18.07
C ASP A 537 -14.34 41.14 18.93
N GLY A 538 -13.82 42.14 19.64
CA GLY A 538 -12.63 42.00 20.49
C GLY A 538 -11.28 42.17 19.78
N THR A 539 -11.24 42.17 18.45
CA THR A 539 -10.01 42.42 17.66
C THR A 539 -9.35 43.75 18.07
N PRO A 540 -8.07 43.78 18.47
CA PRO A 540 -7.35 45.02 18.74
C PRO A 540 -7.18 45.85 17.46
N LEU A 541 -7.83 47.01 17.38
CA LEU A 541 -7.83 47.86 16.18
C LEU A 541 -7.46 49.32 16.49
N ALA A 542 -6.64 49.91 15.63
CA ALA A 542 -6.37 51.34 15.56
C ALA A 542 -6.77 51.90 14.17
N LEU A 543 -7.22 53.16 14.13
CA LEU A 543 -7.56 53.86 12.90
C LEU A 543 -6.77 55.16 12.80
N ARG A 544 -5.94 55.25 11.76
CA ARG A 544 -5.20 56.44 11.34
C ARG A 544 -5.83 57.03 10.10
N ILE A 545 -5.96 58.35 10.06
CA ILE A 545 -6.46 59.04 8.86
C ILE A 545 -5.56 60.22 8.55
N PHE A 546 -5.20 60.41 7.29
CA PHE A 546 -4.48 61.59 6.82
C PHE A 546 -5.28 62.36 5.76
N GLY A 547 -4.99 63.65 5.59
CA GLY A 547 -5.64 64.51 4.59
C GLY A 547 -7.04 65.06 4.95
N HIS A 548 -7.61 64.68 6.10
CA HIS A 548 -8.99 65.05 6.47
C HIS A 548 -9.14 66.34 7.32
N ARG A 549 -8.05 66.90 7.89
CA ARG A 549 -8.10 68.07 8.81
C ARG A 549 -7.88 69.42 8.14
N THR A 550 -6.68 69.71 7.66
CA THR A 550 -6.33 71.05 7.13
C THR A 550 -5.76 70.93 5.72
N PRO A 551 -6.30 71.66 4.73
CA PRO A 551 -5.72 71.70 3.39
C PRO A 551 -4.25 72.15 3.41
N GLY A 552 -3.40 71.48 2.62
CA GLY A 552 -1.98 71.83 2.46
C GLY A 552 -1.03 71.36 3.56
N GLU A 553 -1.53 70.83 4.68
CA GLU A 553 -0.71 70.35 5.79
C GLU A 553 -0.38 68.86 5.65
N CYS A 554 0.84 68.48 6.07
CA CYS A 554 1.33 67.10 6.09
C CYS A 554 1.00 66.40 7.41
N GLN A 555 -0.28 66.48 7.82
CA GLN A 555 -0.76 65.96 9.10
C GLN A 555 -1.40 64.57 8.92
N THR A 556 -1.16 63.69 9.91
CA THR A 556 -1.80 62.38 10.07
C THR A 556 -2.25 62.23 11.52
N ASP A 557 -3.46 61.71 11.75
CA ASP A 557 -4.08 61.66 13.08
C ASP A 557 -4.55 60.24 13.45
N LEU A 558 -4.35 59.88 14.73
CA LEU A 558 -4.95 58.70 15.37
C LEU A 558 -6.39 59.03 15.77
N GLU A 559 -7.35 58.69 14.91
CA GLU A 559 -8.77 58.94 15.15
C GLU A 559 -9.40 57.90 16.09
N VAL A 560 -8.88 56.67 16.06
CA VAL A 560 -9.24 55.63 17.03
C VAL A 560 -7.94 55.03 17.59
N PRO A 561 -7.67 55.20 18.89
CA PRO A 561 -6.50 54.59 19.52
C PRO A 561 -6.66 53.08 19.61
N LEU A 562 -5.52 52.36 19.67
CA LEU A 562 -5.51 50.91 19.79
C LEU A 562 -6.31 50.44 21.01
N GLY A 563 -7.23 49.51 20.76
CA GLY A 563 -7.96 48.77 21.78
C GLY A 563 -8.90 47.74 21.14
N PRO A 564 -9.56 46.89 21.93
CA PRO A 564 -10.61 46.00 21.42
C PRO A 564 -11.63 46.82 20.62
N ILE A 565 -11.95 46.36 19.41
CA ILE A 565 -12.77 47.12 18.48
C ILE A 565 -14.12 47.52 19.08
N ASN A 566 -14.39 48.83 19.09
CA ASN A 566 -15.73 49.37 19.27
C ASN A 566 -16.28 49.70 17.88
N LYS A 567 -17.03 48.76 17.30
CA LYS A 567 -17.52 48.86 15.92
C LYS A 567 -18.24 50.17 15.66
N ASP A 568 -19.13 50.60 16.56
CA ASP A 568 -19.89 51.85 16.39
C ASP A 568 -19.00 53.10 16.44
N ALA A 569 -18.01 53.14 17.33
CA ALA A 569 -17.07 54.25 17.40
C ALA A 569 -16.20 54.35 16.13
N VAL A 570 -15.68 53.21 15.66
CA VAL A 570 -14.85 53.15 14.44
C VAL A 570 -15.67 53.55 13.21
N LYS A 571 -16.87 52.99 13.03
CA LYS A 571 -17.79 53.37 11.94
C LYS A 571 -18.14 54.85 11.97
N THR A 572 -18.43 55.39 13.15
CA THR A 572 -18.75 56.82 13.30
C THR A 572 -17.58 57.68 12.81
N ARG A 573 -16.34 57.31 13.14
CA ARG A 573 -15.14 58.04 12.66
C ARG A 573 -14.95 57.91 11.16
N ILE A 574 -15.09 56.72 10.60
CA ILE A 574 -15.01 56.48 9.15
C ILE A 574 -16.06 57.32 8.41
N LEU A 575 -17.32 57.27 8.84
CA LEU A 575 -18.42 58.01 8.20
C LEU A 575 -18.26 59.53 8.28
N GLN A 576 -17.70 60.05 9.38
CA GLN A 576 -17.39 61.47 9.58
C GLN A 576 -16.17 61.96 8.80
N THR A 577 -15.41 61.05 8.19
CA THR A 577 -14.22 61.41 7.42
C THR A 577 -14.65 62.08 6.11
N GLU A 578 -14.15 63.29 5.90
CA GLU A 578 -14.37 64.08 4.68
C GLU A 578 -13.04 64.34 4.00
N ALA A 579 -12.97 64.04 2.70
CA ALA A 579 -11.82 64.41 1.89
C ALA A 579 -11.80 65.92 1.61
N LYS A 580 -10.62 66.55 1.70
CA LYS A 580 -10.46 68.00 1.52
C LYS A 580 -9.68 68.32 0.25
N ASN A 581 -10.16 69.32 -0.49
CA ASN A 581 -9.42 69.81 -1.66
C ASN A 581 -8.08 70.42 -1.21
N LEU A 582 -7.01 70.19 -1.98
CA LEU A 582 -5.61 70.56 -1.65
C LEU A 582 -5.01 69.85 -0.42
N ALA A 583 -5.62 68.78 0.08
CA ALA A 583 -4.99 67.95 1.11
C ALA A 583 -3.84 67.09 0.53
N LYS A 584 -2.78 66.90 1.32
CA LYS A 584 -1.59 66.11 0.99
C LYS A 584 -1.67 64.68 1.56
N THR A 585 -0.73 63.82 1.15
CA THR A 585 -0.65 62.36 1.39
C THR A 585 0.63 61.99 2.16
N PRO A 586 0.71 62.23 3.48
CA PRO A 586 1.90 61.96 4.30
C PRO A 586 2.03 60.47 4.71
N ILE A 587 2.13 59.56 3.74
CA ILE A 587 2.20 58.10 3.92
C ILE A 587 3.38 57.70 4.82
N GLY A 588 4.58 58.21 4.56
CA GLY A 588 5.79 57.89 5.32
C GLY A 588 5.69 58.35 6.77
N ALA A 589 5.06 59.51 7.01
CA ALA A 589 4.80 59.99 8.37
C ALA A 589 3.78 59.11 9.10
N SER A 590 2.73 58.63 8.40
CA SER A 590 1.76 57.71 8.98
C SER A 590 2.39 56.38 9.37
N LEU A 591 3.21 55.78 8.49
CA LEU A 591 3.91 54.53 8.78
C LEU A 591 4.90 54.68 9.94
N ALA A 592 5.58 55.82 10.06
CA ALA A 592 6.49 56.09 11.17
C ALA A 592 5.80 56.13 12.54
N GLN A 593 4.49 56.40 12.60
CA GLN A 593 3.73 56.43 13.87
C GLN A 593 3.29 55.04 14.35
N VAL A 594 3.23 54.04 13.47
CA VAL A 594 2.71 52.69 13.76
C VAL A 594 3.35 52.07 15.00
N ALA A 595 4.67 52.24 15.18
CA ALA A 595 5.37 51.74 16.37
C ALA A 595 4.82 52.31 17.69
N SER A 596 4.43 53.59 17.68
CA SER A 596 3.82 54.27 18.83
C SER A 596 2.37 53.86 18.99
N ASP A 597 1.61 53.78 17.89
CA ASP A 597 0.19 53.45 17.88
C ASP A 597 -0.08 52.03 18.39
N LEU A 598 0.76 51.09 17.97
CA LEU A 598 0.65 49.67 18.29
C LEU A 598 1.59 49.21 19.42
N LYS A 599 2.12 50.15 20.21
CA LYS A 599 3.12 49.87 21.27
C LYS A 599 2.66 48.82 22.29
N THR A 600 1.36 48.74 22.56
CA THR A 600 0.78 47.80 23.53
C THR A 600 0.26 46.51 22.90
N ALA A 601 0.29 46.37 21.57
CA ALA A 601 -0.14 45.16 20.88
C ALA A 601 0.92 44.05 21.02
N GLN A 602 0.46 42.83 21.29
CA GLN A 602 1.27 41.60 21.25
C GLN A 602 1.08 40.92 19.90
N GLY A 603 2.03 40.06 19.50
CA GLY A 603 1.95 39.32 18.23
C GLY A 603 2.13 40.19 16.97
N GLU A 604 1.69 39.64 15.83
CA GLU A 604 1.80 40.25 14.51
C GLU A 604 1.00 41.56 14.45
N LYS A 605 1.59 42.61 13.89
CA LYS A 605 0.93 43.89 13.64
C LYS A 605 0.62 43.99 12.16
N LEU A 606 -0.66 43.87 11.81
CA LEU A 606 -1.13 44.04 10.44
C LEU A 606 -1.43 45.51 10.16
N ILE A 607 -0.66 46.12 9.27
CA ILE A 607 -0.90 47.48 8.77
C ILE A 607 -1.64 47.35 7.44
N LEU A 608 -2.84 47.91 7.37
CA LEU A 608 -3.63 48.01 6.14
C LEU A 608 -3.65 49.47 5.68
N LEU A 609 -2.82 49.80 4.70
CA LEU A 609 -2.79 51.12 4.08
C LEU A 609 -3.74 51.16 2.86
N ILE A 610 -4.69 52.08 2.86
CA ILE A 610 -5.63 52.29 1.74
C ILE A 610 -5.42 53.70 1.20
N THR A 611 -4.96 53.81 -0.05
CA THR A 611 -4.61 55.10 -0.67
C THR A 611 -4.82 55.11 -2.18
N ASP A 612 -5.11 56.29 -2.74
CA ASP A 612 -5.27 56.51 -4.18
C ASP A 612 -4.18 57.43 -4.80
N GLY A 613 -3.15 57.80 -4.03
CA GLY A 613 -2.16 58.78 -4.44
C GLY A 613 -0.74 58.50 -3.94
N GLU A 614 0.25 59.09 -4.63
CA GLU A 614 1.66 59.05 -4.23
C GLU A 614 1.93 59.88 -2.96
N GLU A 615 3.10 59.71 -2.34
CA GLU A 615 3.56 60.53 -1.21
C GLU A 615 3.83 61.99 -1.66
N THR A 616 3.24 62.99 -0.98
CA THR A 616 3.35 64.42 -1.35
C THR A 616 3.90 65.34 -0.25
N CYS A 617 4.47 64.74 0.80
CA CYS A 617 4.99 65.42 1.99
C CYS A 617 6.48 65.18 2.24
N ASP A 618 7.23 64.82 1.21
CA ASP A 618 8.68 64.56 1.27
C ASP A 618 9.06 63.43 2.25
N GLY A 619 8.11 62.55 2.58
CA GLY A 619 8.35 61.35 3.40
C GLY A 619 9.03 60.22 2.62
N ASP A 620 9.63 59.28 3.35
CA ASP A 620 10.17 58.03 2.78
C ASP A 620 9.46 56.82 3.39
N PRO A 621 8.39 56.32 2.75
CA PRO A 621 7.65 55.15 3.22
C PRO A 621 8.50 53.88 3.34
N ALA A 622 9.51 53.70 2.46
CA ALA A 622 10.38 52.53 2.53
C ALA A 622 11.27 52.59 3.77
N ALA A 623 11.91 53.74 4.02
CA ALA A 623 12.73 53.94 5.21
C ALA A 623 11.91 53.82 6.51
N ALA A 624 10.65 54.27 6.50
CA ALA A 624 9.75 54.09 7.64
C ALA A 624 9.47 52.62 7.94
N ILE A 625 9.19 51.80 6.91
CA ILE A 625 8.97 50.36 7.05
C ILE A 625 10.22 49.63 7.55
N ASP A 626 11.38 49.96 6.98
CA ASP A 626 12.66 49.39 7.41
C ASP A 626 12.94 49.73 8.87
N ALA A 627 12.69 50.97 9.30
CA ALA A 627 12.85 51.40 10.69
C ALA A 627 11.91 50.66 11.66
N LEU A 628 10.70 50.28 11.24
CA LEU A 628 9.80 49.46 12.06
C LEU A 628 10.36 48.05 12.26
N LYS A 629 10.92 47.45 11.19
CA LYS A 629 11.56 46.12 11.27
C LYS A 629 12.83 46.14 12.11
N GLU A 630 13.65 47.17 11.98
CA GLU A 630 14.88 47.34 12.77
C GLU A 630 14.59 47.48 14.28
N GLN A 631 13.41 48.01 14.65
CA GLN A 631 12.93 48.05 16.03
C GLN A 631 12.49 46.67 16.57
N GLY A 632 12.54 45.62 15.74
CA GLY A 632 12.13 44.27 16.10
C GLY A 632 10.62 44.07 16.15
N LEU A 633 9.84 44.95 15.53
CA LEU A 633 8.40 44.78 15.42
C LEU A 633 8.07 43.72 14.36
N ASP A 634 7.26 42.74 14.73
CA ASP A 634 6.66 41.79 13.80
C ASP A 634 5.51 42.47 13.06
N ILE A 635 5.82 43.03 11.88
CA ILE A 635 4.88 43.81 11.07
C ILE A 635 4.59 43.12 9.74
N ARG A 636 3.34 43.24 9.30
CA ARG A 636 2.89 42.91 7.95
C ARG A 636 2.21 44.12 7.34
N VAL A 637 2.82 44.73 6.32
CA VAL A 637 2.28 45.92 5.65
C VAL A 637 1.61 45.53 4.34
N ASN A 638 0.28 45.54 4.34
CA ASN A 638 -0.52 45.37 3.14
C ASN A 638 -1.02 46.73 2.63
N ILE A 639 -0.87 46.95 1.32
CA ILE A 639 -1.24 48.21 0.68
C ILE A 639 -2.34 47.93 -0.34
N VAL A 640 -3.48 48.59 -0.21
CA VAL A 640 -4.58 48.53 -1.17
C VAL A 640 -4.61 49.86 -1.93
N GLY A 641 -4.19 49.83 -3.19
CA GLY A 641 -4.22 50.97 -4.09
C GLY A 641 -5.59 51.10 -4.71
N PHE A 642 -6.26 52.24 -4.53
CA PHE A 642 -7.62 52.43 -5.01
C PHE A 642 -7.68 53.33 -6.24
N ALA A 643 -8.08 52.77 -7.38
CA ALA A 643 -8.21 53.46 -8.67
C ALA A 643 -6.95 54.23 -9.09
N ILE A 644 -5.82 53.51 -9.03
CA ILE A 644 -4.51 53.96 -9.47
C ILE A 644 -4.26 53.43 -10.89
N ASP A 645 -3.97 54.33 -11.82
CA ASP A 645 -3.63 53.96 -13.20
C ASP A 645 -2.10 53.99 -13.46
N ASP A 646 -1.34 54.61 -12.56
CA ASP A 646 0.12 54.77 -12.69
C ASP A 646 0.86 53.48 -12.32
N GLN A 647 1.44 52.81 -13.32
CA GLN A 647 2.20 51.58 -13.13
C GLN A 647 3.47 51.76 -12.29
N GLN A 648 4.12 52.92 -12.35
CA GLN A 648 5.29 53.20 -11.51
C GLN A 648 4.88 53.26 -10.05
N LEU A 649 3.76 53.92 -9.74
CA LEU A 649 3.23 53.99 -8.38
C LEU A 649 2.82 52.60 -7.86
N LYS A 650 2.18 51.76 -8.69
CA LYS A 650 1.89 50.35 -8.34
C LYS A 650 3.14 49.56 -7.98
N ASN A 651 4.21 49.75 -8.75
CA ASN A 651 5.49 49.09 -8.50
C ASN A 651 6.14 49.59 -7.20
N GLU A 652 5.99 50.88 -6.87
CA GLU A 652 6.45 51.44 -5.59
C GLU A 652 5.70 50.84 -4.40
N PHE A 653 4.37 50.79 -4.46
CA PHE A 653 3.56 50.17 -3.41
C PHE A 653 3.86 48.67 -3.26
N THR A 654 4.09 47.97 -4.36
CA THR A 654 4.53 46.56 -4.33
C THR A 654 5.86 46.42 -3.60
N ARG A 655 6.84 47.31 -3.87
CA ARG A 655 8.13 47.30 -3.16
C ARG A 655 7.96 47.57 -1.67
N TRP A 656 7.15 48.55 -1.28
CA TRP A 656 6.92 48.89 0.13
C TRP A 656 6.21 47.76 0.88
N ALA A 657 5.14 47.20 0.30
CA ALA A 657 4.43 46.09 0.91
C ALA A 657 5.34 44.86 1.10
N ASN A 658 6.16 44.51 0.09
CA ASN A 658 7.14 43.43 0.19
C ASN A 658 8.20 43.73 1.26
N ALA A 659 8.72 44.96 1.32
CA ALA A 659 9.65 45.39 2.35
C ALA A 659 9.04 45.25 3.76
N GLY A 660 7.73 45.43 3.89
CA GLY A 660 6.97 45.22 5.13
C GLY A 660 6.43 43.81 5.33
N GLY A 661 6.84 42.81 4.54
CA GLY A 661 6.39 41.42 4.68
C GLY A 661 4.96 41.13 4.19
N GLY A 662 4.25 42.14 3.67
CA GLY A 662 2.90 42.04 3.13
C GLY A 662 2.85 42.04 1.60
N ARG A 663 1.73 42.48 1.03
CA ARG A 663 1.42 42.48 -0.40
C ARG A 663 0.68 43.76 -0.83
N TYR A 664 0.87 44.13 -2.09
CA TYR A 664 0.09 45.16 -2.74
C TYR A 664 -1.14 44.54 -3.44
N PHE A 665 -2.28 45.20 -3.30
CA PHE A 665 -3.55 44.85 -3.95
C PHE A 665 -4.06 46.05 -4.73
N ASP A 666 -4.44 45.82 -5.99
CA ASP A 666 -4.94 46.87 -6.89
C ASP A 666 -6.46 46.76 -7.01
N ALA A 667 -7.17 47.84 -6.71
CA ALA A 667 -8.62 47.88 -6.70
C ALA A 667 -9.14 48.96 -7.66
N ALA A 668 -9.83 48.57 -8.73
CA ALA A 668 -10.32 49.52 -9.73
C ALA A 668 -11.69 50.12 -9.37
N ASN A 669 -12.50 49.43 -8.58
CA ASN A 669 -13.87 49.80 -8.23
C ASN A 669 -14.25 49.35 -6.80
N GLU A 670 -15.51 49.58 -6.40
CA GLU A 670 -16.05 49.25 -5.07
C GLU A 670 -15.96 47.75 -4.73
N THR A 671 -16.26 46.87 -5.69
CA THR A 671 -16.18 45.41 -5.51
C THR A 671 -14.74 44.93 -5.36
N ASP A 672 -13.84 45.43 -6.20
CA ASP A 672 -12.41 45.08 -6.13
C ASP A 672 -11.78 45.58 -4.83
N LEU A 673 -12.20 46.76 -4.35
CA LEU A 673 -11.74 47.31 -3.07
C LEU A 673 -12.16 46.43 -1.90
N ALA A 674 -13.43 46.00 -1.84
CA ALA A 674 -13.91 45.10 -0.81
C ALA A 674 -13.15 43.76 -0.83
N SER A 675 -12.98 43.15 -2.01
CA SER A 675 -12.25 41.88 -2.15
C SER A 675 -10.78 42.01 -1.76
N SER A 676 -10.11 43.07 -2.21
CA SER A 676 -8.70 43.33 -1.92
C SER A 676 -8.43 43.53 -0.43
N ILE A 677 -9.32 44.24 0.25
CA ILE A 677 -9.24 44.44 1.69
C ILE A 677 -9.39 43.11 2.43
N ILE A 678 -10.37 42.27 2.06
CA ILE A 678 -10.55 40.95 2.68
C ILE A 678 -9.31 40.07 2.47
N GLN A 679 -8.76 40.02 1.26
CA GLN A 679 -7.53 39.27 0.98
C GLN A 679 -6.31 39.81 1.74
N ALA A 680 -6.23 41.13 1.92
CA ALA A 680 -5.20 41.77 2.72
C ALA A 680 -5.27 41.43 4.22
N LEU A 681 -6.33 40.77 4.69
CA LEU A 681 -6.45 40.32 6.06
C LEU A 681 -5.96 38.87 6.26
N LEU A 682 -6.08 38.00 5.24
CA LEU A 682 -5.85 36.56 5.40
C LEU A 682 -4.37 36.19 5.68
N PRO A 683 -4.10 35.17 6.51
CA PRO A 683 -2.74 34.74 6.86
C PRO A 683 -2.03 34.00 5.72
N LYS A 684 -0.69 33.94 5.80
CA LYS A 684 0.14 33.12 4.92
C LYS A 684 0.19 31.67 5.41
N TYR A 685 0.51 30.75 4.51
CA TYR A 685 0.88 29.37 4.85
C TYR A 685 2.15 28.95 4.12
N GLN A 686 2.87 28.01 4.73
CA GLN A 686 4.07 27.39 4.19
C GLN A 686 3.82 25.90 4.00
N VAL A 687 4.33 25.33 2.91
CA VAL A 687 4.29 23.89 2.63
C VAL A 687 5.71 23.36 2.81
N LEU A 688 5.85 22.35 3.66
CA LEU A 688 7.12 21.73 4.00
C LEU A 688 7.16 20.27 3.51
N ASP A 689 8.32 19.84 3.02
CA ASP A 689 8.59 18.43 2.70
C ASP A 689 8.92 17.59 3.96
N ASP A 690 9.30 16.34 3.75
CA ASP A 690 9.69 15.39 4.80
C ASP A 690 11.01 15.75 5.52
N THR A 691 11.76 16.73 4.99
CA THR A 691 12.99 17.26 5.59
C THR A 691 12.78 18.59 6.33
N ASP A 692 11.53 19.03 6.51
CA ASP A 692 11.15 20.35 7.05
C ASP A 692 11.64 21.53 6.19
N SER A 693 11.93 21.31 4.90
CA SER A 693 12.29 22.38 3.96
C SER A 693 11.05 23.00 3.34
N ILE A 694 11.01 24.33 3.22
CA ILE A 694 9.89 25.04 2.57
C ILE A 694 9.96 24.79 1.06
N VAL A 695 8.99 24.03 0.54
CA VAL A 695 8.89 23.74 -0.90
C VAL A 695 7.99 24.74 -1.62
N ALA A 696 7.04 25.36 -0.90
CA ALA A 696 6.16 26.38 -1.45
C ALA A 696 5.51 27.23 -0.35
N GLU A 697 5.00 28.41 -0.73
CA GLU A 697 4.27 29.32 0.15
C GLU A 697 3.00 29.82 -0.55
N GLY A 698 1.95 30.07 0.23
CA GLY A 698 0.69 30.60 -0.28
C GLY A 698 -0.02 31.49 0.73
N THR A 699 -1.15 32.06 0.31
CA THR A 699 -2.04 32.82 1.20
C THR A 699 -3.35 32.07 1.32
N VAL A 700 -3.89 32.00 2.53
CA VAL A 700 -5.20 31.39 2.75
C VAL A 700 -6.24 32.11 1.88
N GLY A 701 -7.13 31.36 1.23
CA GLY A 701 -8.18 31.86 0.35
C GLY A 701 -7.71 32.36 -1.03
N SER A 702 -6.42 32.23 -1.36
CA SER A 702 -5.89 32.55 -2.70
C SER A 702 -5.90 31.33 -3.64
N ASP A 703 -5.48 31.52 -4.90
CA ASP A 703 -5.44 30.45 -5.90
C ASP A 703 -4.70 29.20 -5.40
N SER A 704 -5.13 28.04 -5.89
CA SER A 704 -4.53 26.76 -5.50
C SER A 704 -3.08 26.64 -5.96
N LEU A 705 -2.23 26.13 -5.08
CA LEU A 705 -0.80 25.94 -5.29
C LEU A 705 -0.52 24.61 -6.00
N SER A 706 0.24 24.62 -7.11
CA SER A 706 0.68 23.41 -7.81
C SER A 706 1.82 22.74 -7.05
N LEU A 707 1.69 21.45 -6.75
CA LEU A 707 2.68 20.66 -6.02
C LEU A 707 2.79 19.26 -6.63
N ALA A 708 4.00 18.71 -6.67
CA ALA A 708 4.19 17.32 -7.06
C ALA A 708 3.39 16.38 -6.12
N PRO A 709 2.82 15.27 -6.63
CA PRO A 709 2.11 14.31 -5.78
C PRO A 709 3.01 13.79 -4.66
N GLY A 710 2.50 13.79 -3.43
CA GLY A 710 3.32 13.55 -2.26
C GLY A 710 2.61 13.84 -0.96
N THR A 711 3.30 13.65 0.15
CA THR A 711 2.78 13.97 1.49
C THR A 711 3.58 15.14 2.05
N TYR A 712 2.90 16.20 2.48
CA TYR A 712 3.52 17.44 2.95
C TYR A 712 3.00 17.84 4.32
N THR A 713 3.72 18.76 4.98
CA THR A 713 3.21 19.48 6.15
C THR A 713 2.81 20.88 5.74
N VAL A 714 1.59 21.32 6.07
CA VAL A 714 1.12 22.69 5.81
C VAL A 714 1.09 23.47 7.11
N LYS A 715 1.90 24.51 7.21
CA LYS A 715 2.00 25.41 8.37
C LYS A 715 1.34 26.74 8.04
N VAL A 716 0.18 26.99 8.64
CA VAL A 716 -0.53 28.27 8.53
C VAL A 716 0.01 29.22 9.59
N LEU A 717 0.49 30.39 9.17
CA LEU A 717 1.16 31.38 10.00
C LEU A 717 0.15 32.25 10.77
N THR A 718 -0.70 31.59 11.57
CA THR A 718 -1.53 32.21 12.61
C THR A 718 -0.73 32.37 13.92
N SER A 719 -1.33 32.99 14.93
CA SER A 719 -0.77 33.10 16.28
C SER A 719 -1.72 32.43 17.29
N PRO A 720 -1.41 31.23 17.81
CA PRO A 720 -0.27 30.37 17.45
C PRO A 720 -0.39 29.78 16.04
N ALA A 721 0.73 29.37 15.45
CA ALA A 721 0.76 28.79 14.12
C ALA A 721 0.05 27.42 14.10
N GLN A 722 -0.80 27.20 13.11
CA GLN A 722 -1.48 25.91 12.92
C GLN A 722 -0.66 25.01 12.00
N ILE A 723 -0.38 23.79 12.46
CA ILE A 723 0.41 22.80 11.73
C ILE A 723 -0.50 21.65 11.33
N LEU A 724 -0.62 21.40 10.03
CA LEU A 724 -1.39 20.31 9.44
C LEU A 724 -0.40 19.28 8.86
N PRO A 725 -0.07 18.21 9.60
CA PRO A 725 0.83 17.18 9.11
C PRO A 725 0.13 16.23 8.13
N SER A 726 0.91 15.55 7.31
CA SER A 726 0.47 14.45 6.45
C SER A 726 -0.61 14.83 5.41
N VAL A 727 -0.49 16.00 4.81
CA VAL A 727 -1.37 16.47 3.73
C VAL A 727 -0.99 15.76 2.44
N GLY A 728 -1.86 14.86 1.97
CA GLY A 728 -1.69 14.15 0.71
C GLY A 728 -2.09 15.01 -0.50
N ILE A 729 -1.16 15.18 -1.42
CA ILE A 729 -1.37 15.78 -2.74
C ILE A 729 -1.42 14.66 -3.77
N VAL A 730 -2.50 14.62 -4.55
CA VAL A 730 -2.76 13.61 -5.58
C VAL A 730 -2.74 14.28 -6.95
N SER A 731 -2.11 13.62 -7.92
CA SER A 731 -2.07 14.06 -9.33
C SER A 731 -3.43 14.45 -9.85
N ASP A 732 -3.52 15.57 -10.57
CA ASP A 732 -4.72 16.09 -11.23
C ASP A 732 -5.92 16.34 -10.30
N ASN A 733 -5.69 16.45 -8.98
CA ASN A 733 -6.72 16.70 -8.00
C ASN A 733 -6.40 17.91 -7.13
N THR A 734 -7.45 18.59 -6.64
CA THR A 734 -7.31 19.69 -5.68
C THR A 734 -7.57 19.19 -4.27
N THR A 735 -6.54 19.16 -3.45
CA THR A 735 -6.62 18.96 -2.01
C THR A 735 -7.02 20.28 -1.34
N THR A 736 -8.21 20.32 -0.74
CA THR A 736 -8.70 21.48 0.02
C THR A 736 -8.51 21.27 1.52
N LEU A 737 -7.84 22.21 2.17
CA LEU A 737 -7.68 22.26 3.63
C LEU A 737 -8.53 23.39 4.20
N ASN A 738 -9.41 23.06 5.14
CA ASN A 738 -10.17 24.06 5.90
C ASN A 738 -9.51 24.27 7.25
N VAL A 739 -9.03 25.47 7.50
CA VAL A 739 -8.34 25.89 8.71
C VAL A 739 -9.36 26.61 9.60
N GLN A 740 -9.41 26.26 10.89
CA GLN A 740 -10.32 26.92 11.83
C GLN A 740 -9.63 28.14 12.49
N PRO A 741 -10.38 29.20 12.81
CA PRO A 741 -9.88 30.24 13.71
C PRO A 741 -9.70 29.64 15.10
N ASP A 742 -8.61 29.99 15.80
CA ASP A 742 -8.52 29.75 17.24
C ASP A 742 -9.60 30.61 17.93
N ARG A 743 -10.46 29.98 18.74
CA ARG A 743 -11.57 30.62 19.46
C ARG A 743 -11.15 31.27 20.76
#